data_AF-A0A811UTR4-F1
#
_entry.id   AF-A0A811UTR4-F1
#
_cell.length_a   1.000
_cell.length_b   1.000
_cell.length_c   1.000
_cell.angle_alpha   90.00
_cell.angle_beta   90.00
_cell.angle_gamma   90.00
#
_symmetry.space_group_name_H-M   'P 1'
#
loop_
_entity.id
_entity.type
_entity.pdbx_description
1 polymer ?
#
loop_
_entity_poly.entity_id
_entity_poly.type
_entity_poly.pdbx_seq_one_letter_code
_entity_poly.pdbx_strand_id
1 'polypeptide(L)'
;MRFIIWLVLAIVLHNLNSIESINTQTRHVEISSKIRDNCYKSTEIYARSLRNVVHIRKAALLNAEEDVAESSDGIIDGFKSASLKSALSGSDGGLSSSSIPFFGEEIRDYNANSVSSDARNFSNIITNVIHFDTPLNHLVVDTVTGRVFVGGVNYLYQLSPDLELHETVKTGPKNDSVECTVLDCPAHAARKPTDNYNKVLLIDRATSRLIACGSLFQGTCTVRNLQNVSIVEQDVPDAVVANDASSSTVAFIAPGPPQPPTTYVMYVGVTYTNNSPYRSEIPAVASRSLEKTKMFQIASSAVTTGTRTFINSYAREGYLINYVYGFSSERFSYFLTTQLKHNYHSSPKEYITKIVRICQEDSNYYSYTEIPVDCITGGTKYNLVQAGYLGKPSVDLAGSLGITVQDDVLFAIFSVGDGNESTDNSALCIYSLKSIRRKFMQNIKSCFNGVGSRGLGFISPNMPCVPTKLQTIGEDFCGLDVNSPLGGEQPISVVPVAKFNTQLTAVAATSTSGYTVVFIGTANGHLKKVVVESADSANEYADIPIKIGSTINSDMHFDSRNLYIYVMSSNEVAKVKVYDCSDYSTCGECLGARDPYCGWCSLENKCSPRSSCQDDANDPLYWVSYKTGKCTTITSVVPHQLQRTTARTLELIIDHLPQLKENLVCAFTTEEKALFTNATKKRNGVNCTTPRTDMLPQIEQGKHHFTAKLSVRTKDGPDLVSTDFTFFDCSTHSSCTRCVSSEFPCDWCVEAHRCTHDTAENCRNDILVTGVSRIGPSYRSGPGFCPTINATGEGSEMLVAAGTSKSIKVKVHIIGQFIVQTRFVCQFNIEGRVTSLNAQLLGDTIYCDNMEFQYTSRSPNLTATFAVIWGAQSRLIILMTFMVSLMFFHIHMYIYNSIYITFIFICIYIIKNRS
;
A
#
# COMPACT_ATOMS: atom_id res chain seq x y z
N MET A 1 -13.85 53.44 17.70
CA MET A 1 -14.25 52.01 17.69
C MET A 1 -13.77 51.32 16.41
N ARG A 2 -12.54 50.76 16.39
CA ARG A 2 -12.02 49.82 15.35
C ARG A 2 -10.63 49.24 15.65
N PHE A 3 -9.92 49.73 16.67
CA PHE A 3 -8.65 49.16 17.16
C PHE A 3 -8.83 47.95 18.09
N ILE A 4 -9.98 47.84 18.78
CA ILE A 4 -10.23 46.80 19.81
C ILE A 4 -10.36 45.39 19.21
N ILE A 5 -10.93 45.25 18.01
CA ILE A 5 -11.19 43.95 17.37
C ILE A 5 -9.89 43.23 16.97
N TRP A 6 -8.82 43.97 16.67
CA TRP A 6 -7.52 43.39 16.29
C TRP A 6 -6.68 42.92 17.48
N LEU A 7 -6.96 43.39 18.70
CA LEU A 7 -6.29 42.89 19.91
C LEU A 7 -6.88 41.56 20.40
N VAL A 8 -8.20 41.37 20.19
CA VAL A 8 -8.92 40.17 20.65
C VAL A 8 -8.54 38.91 19.85
N LEU A 9 -8.31 39.01 18.53
CA LEU A 9 -7.90 37.84 17.73
C LEU A 9 -6.44 37.39 17.97
N ALA A 10 -5.56 38.25 18.49
CA ALA A 10 -4.15 37.92 18.70
C ALA A 10 -3.91 37.01 19.92
N ILE A 11 -4.83 37.00 20.89
CA ILE A 11 -4.70 36.25 22.15
C ILE A 11 -5.25 34.82 22.03
N VAL A 12 -6.11 34.56 21.03
CA VAL A 12 -6.74 33.25 20.78
C VAL A 12 -5.78 32.22 20.14
N LEU A 13 -4.57 32.63 19.73
CA LEU A 13 -3.67 31.81 18.90
C LEU A 13 -2.26 31.57 19.47
N HIS A 14 -2.01 31.84 20.76
CA HIS A 14 -0.69 31.59 21.36
C HIS A 14 -0.71 31.10 22.82
N ASN A 15 -1.53 30.09 23.12
CA ASN A 15 -1.45 29.33 24.37
C ASN A 15 -1.34 27.82 24.08
N LEU A 16 -0.10 27.34 23.90
CA LEU A 16 0.26 25.94 23.98
C LEU A 16 1.61 25.78 24.70
N ASN A 17 1.54 25.25 25.92
CA ASN A 17 2.53 24.49 26.69
C ASN A 17 3.94 25.06 26.94
N SER A 18 4.18 25.45 28.20
CA SER A 18 5.43 25.25 28.98
C SER A 18 5.21 25.73 30.43
N ILE A 19 5.78 25.16 31.51
CA ILE A 19 6.58 23.93 31.69
C ILE A 19 6.46 23.48 33.17
N GLU A 20 6.71 22.21 33.49
CA GLU A 20 6.74 21.69 34.87
C GLU A 20 8.06 22.02 35.62
N SER A 21 8.20 21.62 36.89
CA SER A 21 9.47 21.78 37.62
C SER A 21 9.78 20.65 38.59
N ILE A 22 11.05 20.24 38.63
CA ILE A 22 11.74 19.52 39.73
C ILE A 22 11.35 18.01 39.80
N ASN A 23 12.27 17.03 39.88
CA ASN A 23 13.56 17.01 40.60
C ASN A 23 14.61 15.99 40.07
N THR A 24 15.90 16.19 40.44
CA THR A 24 17.01 15.17 40.57
C THR A 24 17.44 14.34 39.32
N GLN A 25 18.69 13.85 39.14
CA GLN A 25 19.94 13.90 39.93
C GLN A 25 21.23 13.68 39.09
N THR A 26 22.38 14.15 39.62
CA THR A 26 23.78 13.66 39.42
C THR A 26 24.55 13.68 38.08
N ARG A 27 25.70 14.42 38.13
CA ARG A 27 27.11 14.04 37.83
C ARG A 27 27.79 14.27 36.46
N HIS A 28 28.98 14.90 36.56
CA HIS A 28 30.17 14.90 35.65
C HIS A 28 30.04 15.61 34.28
N VAL A 29 30.85 16.66 33.96
CA VAL A 29 32.28 16.70 33.52
C VAL A 29 32.41 16.22 32.04
N GLU A 30 32.97 16.94 31.05
CA GLU A 30 34.12 17.89 31.04
C GLU A 30 34.16 18.92 29.84
N ILE A 31 34.81 20.09 30.05
CA ILE A 31 35.64 20.97 29.17
C ILE A 31 35.37 21.23 27.64
N SER A 32 35.23 22.53 27.28
CA SER A 32 35.65 23.25 26.02
C SER A 32 35.02 22.83 24.65
N SER A 33 35.05 23.57 23.50
CA SER A 33 35.61 24.87 23.02
C SER A 33 34.64 25.47 21.96
N LYS A 34 34.33 26.78 21.83
CA LYS A 34 35.11 27.98 21.39
C LYS A 34 35.23 28.14 19.85
N ILE A 35 35.22 29.41 19.37
CA ILE A 35 35.43 29.91 17.97
C ILE A 35 34.12 29.87 17.13
N ARG A 36 33.52 30.97 16.61
CA ARG A 36 33.94 32.11 15.72
C ARG A 36 33.99 31.75 14.23
N ASP A 37 33.76 32.67 13.27
CA ASP A 37 33.21 34.04 13.31
C ASP A 37 31.76 34.01 12.70
N ASN A 38 31.11 34.93 11.96
CA ASN A 38 31.39 36.25 11.38
C ASN A 38 30.05 37.02 11.12
N CYS A 39 30.06 38.19 10.46
CA CYS A 39 28.89 39.08 10.28
C CYS A 39 28.65 39.50 8.80
N TYR A 40 27.39 39.86 8.43
CA TYR A 40 27.02 41.24 8.02
C TYR A 40 25.50 41.45 7.73
N LYS A 41 24.97 42.61 8.17
CA LYS A 41 23.87 43.52 7.71
C LYS A 41 22.88 43.06 6.60
N SER A 42 21.61 43.48 6.50
CA SER A 42 20.79 44.60 7.06
C SER A 42 19.28 44.22 6.86
N THR A 43 18.28 44.39 7.75
CA THR A 43 17.54 45.63 8.17
C THR A 43 17.29 46.65 7.03
N GLU A 44 16.11 47.25 6.76
CA GLU A 44 14.77 47.39 7.40
C GLU A 44 13.79 48.09 6.37
N ILE A 45 12.44 48.20 6.41
CA ILE A 45 11.34 47.85 7.34
C ILE A 45 9.93 47.75 6.59
N TYR A 46 8.82 47.94 7.32
CA TYR A 46 7.34 47.98 7.06
C TYR A 46 6.80 48.99 5.99
N ALA A 47 5.53 48.98 5.49
CA ALA A 47 4.35 48.07 5.65
C ALA A 47 3.19 48.35 4.63
N ARG A 48 2.11 47.54 4.76
CA ARG A 48 0.86 47.44 3.97
C ARG A 48 0.04 48.72 3.71
N SER A 49 -0.70 48.68 2.60
CA SER A 49 -1.87 49.53 2.26
C SER A 49 -3.10 49.29 3.18
N LEU A 50 -3.90 50.34 3.44
CA LEU A 50 -5.36 50.42 3.17
C LEU A 50 -6.07 51.57 3.93
N ARG A 51 -6.68 52.53 3.22
CA ARG A 51 -8.15 52.85 3.29
C ARG A 51 -8.62 54.17 2.63
N ASN A 52 -9.78 54.06 1.97
CA ASN A 52 -10.99 54.93 2.03
C ASN A 52 -11.14 56.31 1.34
N VAL A 53 -12.28 56.40 0.63
CA VAL A 53 -13.31 57.48 0.61
C VAL A 53 -13.11 58.75 -0.25
N VAL A 54 -13.87 58.76 -1.36
CA VAL A 54 -14.70 59.84 -1.97
C VAL A 54 -14.47 61.29 -1.50
N HIS A 55 -14.20 62.18 -2.47
CA HIS A 55 -14.77 63.54 -2.56
C HIS A 55 -14.98 63.94 -4.04
N ILE A 56 -15.65 65.07 -4.31
CA ILE A 56 -16.46 65.28 -5.53
C ILE A 56 -16.15 66.60 -6.31
N ARG A 57 -16.33 66.55 -7.64
CA ARG A 57 -16.51 67.65 -8.66
C ARG A 57 -15.32 68.50 -9.12
N LYS A 58 -14.98 68.32 -10.39
CA LYS A 58 -15.11 69.27 -11.54
C LYS A 58 -14.88 68.47 -12.85
N ALA A 59 -15.33 68.85 -14.06
CA ALA A 59 -16.49 69.57 -14.61
C ALA A 59 -16.27 69.65 -16.15
N ALA A 60 -17.32 69.88 -16.97
CA ALA A 60 -17.27 70.07 -18.45
C ALA A 60 -16.90 68.84 -19.30
N LEU A 61 -17.45 68.59 -20.51
CA LEU A 61 -18.56 69.19 -21.30
C LEU A 61 -19.04 68.16 -22.37
N LEU A 62 -20.35 68.16 -22.71
CA LEU A 62 -21.03 67.85 -24.01
C LEU A 62 -20.74 66.50 -24.75
N ASN A 63 -21.73 65.68 -25.11
CA ASN A 63 -22.69 65.72 -26.25
C ASN A 63 -22.03 65.47 -27.63
N ALA A 64 -22.65 64.82 -28.63
CA ALA A 64 -23.85 63.94 -28.75
C ALA A 64 -23.85 63.28 -30.16
N GLU A 65 -24.87 62.46 -30.49
CA GLU A 65 -25.25 62.02 -31.86
C GLU A 65 -24.21 61.18 -32.67
N GLU A 66 -24.52 60.57 -33.82
CA GLU A 66 -25.63 59.64 -34.17
C GLU A 66 -25.24 58.82 -35.43
N ASP A 67 -25.86 57.65 -35.62
CA ASP A 67 -26.17 56.95 -36.89
C ASP A 67 -25.12 56.37 -37.90
N VAL A 68 -25.62 55.34 -38.64
CA VAL A 68 -25.34 54.95 -40.06
C VAL A 68 -23.95 54.40 -40.48
N ALA A 69 -23.81 53.41 -41.39
CA ALA A 69 -24.64 52.26 -41.84
C ALA A 69 -23.80 51.31 -42.77
N GLU A 70 -24.36 50.13 -43.11
CA GLU A 70 -24.13 49.32 -44.36
C GLU A 70 -22.71 48.80 -44.69
N SER A 71 -22.49 47.77 -45.51
CA SER A 71 -23.32 46.64 -46.04
C SER A 71 -22.38 45.46 -46.37
N SER A 72 -22.79 44.18 -46.39
CA SER A 72 -23.30 43.42 -47.56
C SER A 72 -22.85 41.94 -47.44
N ASP A 73 -23.33 40.93 -48.18
CA ASP A 73 -24.71 40.52 -48.54
C ASP A 73 -24.68 39.03 -49.04
N GLY A 74 -25.83 38.33 -49.10
CA GLY A 74 -26.00 36.96 -49.67
C GLY A 74 -26.41 35.86 -48.64
N ILE A 75 -27.61 35.24 -48.58
CA ILE A 75 -28.60 34.66 -49.55
C ILE A 75 -28.36 33.14 -49.83
N ILE A 76 -29.31 32.19 -49.68
CA ILE A 76 -30.55 32.10 -48.85
C ILE A 76 -31.12 30.64 -48.75
N ASP A 77 -31.90 30.39 -47.69
CA ASP A 77 -32.86 29.32 -47.27
C ASP A 77 -33.30 28.10 -48.12
N GLY A 78 -33.68 27.03 -47.38
CA GLY A 78 -34.78 26.09 -47.68
C GLY A 78 -34.80 24.84 -46.78
N PHE A 79 -35.93 24.32 -46.21
CA PHE A 79 -37.34 24.74 -46.26
C PHE A 79 -38.12 24.33 -44.97
N LYS A 80 -39.44 24.63 -44.89
CA LYS A 80 -40.28 24.67 -43.66
C LYS A 80 -41.06 23.39 -43.28
N SER A 81 -41.66 23.40 -42.08
CA SER A 81 -42.54 22.37 -41.50
C SER A 81 -44.05 22.62 -41.71
N ALA A 82 -44.84 21.53 -41.69
CA ALA A 82 -46.30 21.41 -41.51
C ALA A 82 -46.67 19.90 -41.48
N SER A 83 -47.76 19.38 -40.89
CA SER A 83 -48.80 19.91 -39.97
C SER A 83 -49.52 18.74 -39.27
N LEU A 84 -50.23 19.00 -38.15
CA LEU A 84 -51.09 17.99 -37.47
C LEU A 84 -52.42 17.73 -38.21
N LYS A 85 -52.99 16.53 -38.01
CA LYS A 85 -54.45 16.32 -37.84
C LYS A 85 -54.76 14.98 -37.14
N SER A 86 -55.99 14.84 -36.62
CA SER A 86 -56.35 13.85 -35.58
C SER A 86 -57.70 13.14 -35.79
N ALA A 87 -57.79 11.91 -35.26
CA ALA A 87 -58.99 11.12 -34.94
C ALA A 87 -58.56 10.08 -33.86
N LEU A 88 -59.23 9.86 -32.71
CA LEU A 88 -60.57 9.28 -32.48
C LEU A 88 -60.65 7.79 -32.94
N SER A 89 -61.08 6.81 -32.14
CA SER A 89 -61.71 6.80 -30.79
C SER A 89 -61.45 5.49 -29.99
N GLY A 90 -62.00 5.38 -28.77
CA GLY A 90 -61.86 4.23 -27.84
C GLY A 90 -62.52 2.89 -28.25
N SER A 91 -62.66 1.88 -27.36
CA SER A 91 -62.64 1.92 -25.88
C SER A 91 -62.23 0.58 -25.21
N ASP A 92 -62.23 0.57 -23.86
CA ASP A 92 -62.41 -0.57 -22.93
C ASP A 92 -61.32 -1.63 -22.69
N GLY A 93 -60.56 -1.44 -21.59
CA GLY A 93 -60.78 -2.25 -20.38
C GLY A 93 -59.73 -3.31 -19.97
N GLY A 94 -59.04 -3.09 -18.83
CA GLY A 94 -58.40 -4.19 -18.06
C GLY A 94 -57.10 -3.84 -17.31
N LEU A 95 -57.20 -3.77 -15.96
CA LEU A 95 -56.16 -3.69 -14.92
C LEU A 95 -54.74 -4.20 -15.32
N SER A 96 -53.62 -3.55 -14.95
CA SER A 96 -53.24 -3.18 -13.57
C SER A 96 -51.98 -2.27 -13.52
N SER A 97 -51.63 -1.75 -12.33
CA SER A 97 -50.62 -0.71 -12.12
C SER A 97 -49.22 -1.20 -11.75
N SER A 98 -48.18 -0.63 -12.39
CA SER A 98 -46.85 -0.44 -11.77
C SER A 98 -46.26 0.91 -12.21
N SER A 99 -46.11 1.84 -11.27
CA SER A 99 -45.67 3.22 -11.54
C SER A 99 -44.34 3.54 -10.87
N ILE A 100 -43.40 4.04 -11.67
CA ILE A 100 -42.07 4.52 -11.28
C ILE A 100 -42.18 5.77 -10.37
N PRO A 101 -41.33 5.91 -9.33
CA PRO A 101 -40.98 7.20 -8.76
C PRO A 101 -39.64 7.72 -9.30
N PHE A 102 -39.62 8.99 -9.72
CA PHE A 102 -38.40 9.76 -10.03
C PHE A 102 -37.58 10.07 -8.77
N PHE A 103 -36.26 10.03 -8.89
CA PHE A 103 -35.25 11.02 -8.42
C PHE A 103 -33.95 10.68 -9.18
N GLY A 104 -33.12 11.59 -9.67
CA GLY A 104 -33.01 13.03 -9.43
C GLY A 104 -31.51 13.37 -9.36
N GLU A 105 -30.87 13.57 -10.51
CA GLU A 105 -29.40 13.64 -10.61
C GLU A 105 -28.82 14.95 -10.02
N GLU A 106 -28.11 14.85 -8.90
CA GLU A 106 -27.11 15.84 -8.52
C GLU A 106 -25.80 15.56 -9.27
N ILE A 107 -25.32 16.52 -10.05
CA ILE A 107 -23.96 16.49 -10.60
C ILE A 107 -22.97 16.68 -9.43
N ARG A 108 -22.08 15.70 -9.22
CA ARG A 108 -20.95 15.82 -8.31
C ARG A 108 -19.66 15.43 -9.01
N ASP A 109 -18.82 16.42 -9.28
CA ASP A 109 -17.45 16.22 -9.75
C ASP A 109 -16.63 15.46 -8.69
N TYR A 110 -16.38 14.17 -8.93
CA TYR A 110 -15.42 13.42 -8.14
C TYR A 110 -14.01 13.71 -8.64
N ASN A 111 -13.33 14.65 -7.96
CA ASN A 111 -11.91 14.90 -8.15
C ASN A 111 -11.10 13.62 -7.89
N ALA A 112 -10.60 13.00 -8.95
CA ALA A 112 -9.69 11.86 -8.86
C ALA A 112 -8.28 12.34 -8.46
N ASN A 113 -8.05 12.46 -7.15
CA ASN A 113 -6.73 12.71 -6.57
C ASN A 113 -6.61 12.09 -5.17
N SER A 114 -5.36 11.90 -4.72
CA SER A 114 -4.96 11.22 -3.47
C SER A 114 -5.48 9.79 -3.29
N VAL A 115 -4.94 8.86 -4.08
CA VAL A 115 -4.48 7.60 -3.48
C VAL A 115 -3.23 7.97 -2.67
N SER A 116 -3.26 7.86 -1.35
CA SER A 116 -2.07 8.03 -0.52
C SER A 116 -1.16 6.82 -0.73
N SER A 117 -0.09 7.00 -1.50
CA SER A 117 1.02 6.05 -1.55
C SER A 117 1.78 6.10 -0.24
N ASP A 118 1.28 5.36 0.76
CA ASP A 118 2.02 5.10 1.98
C ASP A 118 3.37 4.51 1.61
N ALA A 119 4.44 5.25 1.88
CA ALA A 119 5.81 4.88 1.55
C ALA A 119 6.28 3.76 2.48
N ARG A 120 5.78 2.54 2.22
CA ARG A 120 6.24 1.31 2.87
C ARG A 120 7.75 1.23 2.70
N ASN A 121 8.46 0.93 3.79
CA ASN A 121 9.91 0.87 3.76
C ASN A 121 10.38 -0.44 3.11
N PHE A 122 10.41 -0.46 1.77
CA PHE A 122 10.74 -1.65 0.97
C PHE A 122 12.15 -2.21 1.20
N SER A 123 12.98 -1.57 2.01
CA SER A 123 14.30 -2.08 2.45
C SER A 123 14.26 -3.47 3.08
N ASN A 124 13.13 -3.90 3.64
CA ASN A 124 12.99 -5.24 4.23
C ASN A 124 12.78 -6.35 3.19
N ILE A 125 12.25 -6.04 2.00
CA ILE A 125 11.81 -7.05 1.01
C ILE A 125 12.88 -7.36 -0.04
N ILE A 126 13.84 -6.46 -0.26
CA ILE A 126 15.03 -6.68 -1.08
C ILE A 126 16.19 -7.00 -0.13
N THR A 127 16.76 -8.21 -0.19
CA THR A 127 17.76 -8.66 0.80
C THR A 127 19.20 -8.42 0.36
N ASN A 128 19.47 -8.55 -0.94
CA ASN A 128 20.82 -8.43 -1.50
C ASN A 128 20.71 -7.70 -2.85
N VAL A 129 21.65 -6.80 -3.13
CA VAL A 129 21.75 -6.08 -4.40
C VAL A 129 23.22 -6.05 -4.80
N ILE A 130 23.50 -6.31 -6.08
CA ILE A 130 24.83 -6.14 -6.67
C ILE A 130 24.74 -5.32 -7.95
N HIS A 131 25.55 -4.26 -8.01
CA HIS A 131 25.69 -3.38 -9.18
C HIS A 131 26.90 -3.80 -10.02
N PHE A 132 26.84 -3.53 -11.32
CA PHE A 132 27.90 -3.84 -12.28
C PHE A 132 28.24 -2.60 -13.13
N ASP A 133 29.51 -2.48 -13.52
CA ASP A 133 30.02 -1.39 -14.37
C ASP A 133 29.55 -1.49 -15.84
N THR A 134 28.96 -2.63 -16.23
CA THR A 134 28.58 -2.97 -17.60
C THR A 134 27.08 -3.26 -17.71
N PRO A 135 26.44 -3.00 -18.87
CA PRO A 135 25.07 -3.44 -19.11
C PRO A 135 24.94 -4.97 -19.08
N LEU A 136 23.86 -5.47 -18.49
CA LEU A 136 23.56 -6.89 -18.37
C LEU A 136 22.64 -7.36 -19.51
N ASN A 137 22.73 -8.64 -19.88
CA ASN A 137 21.96 -9.22 -20.97
C ASN A 137 21.12 -10.41 -20.52
N HIS A 138 21.68 -11.34 -19.75
CA HIS A 138 21.01 -12.58 -19.35
C HIS A 138 21.32 -13.02 -17.92
N LEU A 139 20.35 -13.67 -17.27
CA LEU A 139 20.49 -14.28 -15.94
C LEU A 139 20.04 -15.73 -15.98
N VAL A 140 20.79 -16.64 -15.36
CA VAL A 140 20.34 -18.02 -15.15
C VAL A 140 20.72 -18.52 -13.76
N VAL A 141 19.82 -19.27 -13.13
CA VAL A 141 20.01 -19.85 -11.79
C VAL A 141 20.19 -21.36 -11.90
N ASP A 142 21.21 -21.89 -11.22
CA ASP A 142 21.29 -23.33 -11.00
C ASP A 142 20.32 -23.75 -9.88
N THR A 143 19.26 -24.49 -10.22
CA THR A 143 18.30 -25.01 -9.24
C THR A 143 18.89 -26.05 -8.28
N VAL A 144 20.10 -26.58 -8.55
CA VAL A 144 20.77 -27.55 -7.66
C VAL A 144 21.65 -26.83 -6.63
N THR A 145 22.59 -25.99 -7.06
CA THR A 145 23.53 -25.29 -6.15
C THR A 145 23.04 -23.91 -5.68
N GLY A 146 21.95 -23.38 -6.27
CA GLY A 146 21.45 -22.03 -6.01
C GLY A 146 22.31 -20.90 -6.59
N ARG A 147 23.41 -21.21 -7.27
CA ARG A 147 24.33 -20.23 -7.88
C ARG A 147 23.64 -19.46 -9.00
N VAL A 148 23.98 -18.18 -9.12
CA VAL A 148 23.47 -17.30 -10.18
C VAL A 148 24.61 -17.02 -11.16
N PHE A 149 24.33 -17.15 -12.45
CA PHE A 149 25.24 -16.76 -13.54
C PHE A 149 24.64 -15.58 -14.28
N VAL A 150 25.46 -14.57 -14.55
CA VAL A 150 25.03 -13.30 -15.17
C VAL A 150 25.92 -13.00 -16.37
N GLY A 151 25.31 -12.95 -17.55
CA GLY A 151 25.97 -12.54 -18.78
C GLY A 151 25.68 -11.07 -19.06
N GLY A 152 26.71 -10.30 -19.36
CA GLY A 152 26.60 -8.89 -19.74
C GLY A 152 27.53 -8.53 -20.88
N VAL A 153 27.55 -7.26 -21.25
CA VAL A 153 28.44 -6.75 -22.30
C VAL A 153 29.89 -6.87 -21.81
N ASN A 154 30.74 -7.53 -22.60
CA ASN A 154 32.15 -7.79 -22.32
C ASN A 154 32.49 -8.64 -21.08
N TYR A 155 31.51 -9.10 -20.30
CA TYR A 155 31.75 -9.84 -19.06
C TYR A 155 30.74 -10.97 -18.83
N LEU A 156 31.19 -11.99 -18.08
CA LEU A 156 30.39 -13.10 -17.59
C LEU A 156 30.74 -13.35 -16.12
N TYR A 157 29.74 -13.32 -15.25
CA TYR A 157 29.90 -13.36 -13.79
C TYR A 157 29.26 -14.63 -13.22
N GLN A 158 29.85 -15.15 -12.14
CA GLN A 158 29.32 -16.25 -11.33
C GLN A 158 29.21 -15.79 -9.88
N LEU A 159 28.02 -15.97 -9.29
CA LEU A 159 27.66 -15.44 -7.97
C LEU A 159 27.11 -16.54 -7.04
N SER A 160 27.18 -16.28 -5.74
CA SER A 160 26.54 -17.07 -4.70
C SER A 160 25.00 -16.94 -4.75
N PRO A 161 24.25 -17.80 -4.04
CA PRO A 161 22.80 -17.62 -3.89
C PRO A 161 22.40 -16.29 -3.22
N ASP A 162 23.34 -15.61 -2.55
CA ASP A 162 23.14 -14.33 -1.86
C ASP A 162 23.78 -13.15 -2.63
N LEU A 163 24.03 -13.36 -3.94
CA LEU A 163 24.61 -12.40 -4.88
C LEU A 163 26.03 -11.92 -4.55
N GLU A 164 26.79 -12.70 -3.77
CA GLU A 164 28.22 -12.47 -3.58
C GLU A 164 28.98 -12.90 -4.83
N LEU A 165 29.90 -12.07 -5.31
CA LEU A 165 30.67 -12.33 -6.53
C LEU A 165 31.80 -13.35 -6.27
N HIS A 166 31.79 -14.48 -6.99
CA HIS A 166 32.84 -15.51 -6.91
C HIS A 166 33.90 -15.38 -8.02
N GLU A 167 33.45 -15.27 -9.28
CA GLU A 167 34.32 -15.30 -10.46
C GLU A 167 33.82 -14.29 -11.51
N THR A 168 34.76 -13.62 -12.19
CA THR A 168 34.50 -12.62 -13.23
C THR A 168 35.36 -12.89 -14.45
N VAL A 169 34.72 -13.23 -15.57
CA VAL A 169 35.38 -13.50 -16.84
C VAL A 169 35.20 -12.33 -17.79
N LYS A 170 36.31 -11.79 -18.30
CA LYS A 170 36.27 -10.81 -19.39
C LYS A 170 36.09 -11.51 -20.73
N THR A 171 34.93 -11.34 -21.35
CA THR A 171 34.56 -11.94 -22.65
C THR A 171 34.89 -11.03 -23.84
N GLY A 172 35.09 -9.73 -23.60
CA GLY A 172 35.46 -8.72 -24.60
C GLY A 172 35.97 -7.41 -24.00
N PRO A 173 36.12 -6.32 -24.80
CA PRO A 173 36.02 -6.33 -26.25
C PRO A 173 37.17 -7.13 -26.88
N LYS A 174 37.02 -7.54 -28.15
CA LYS A 174 38.08 -8.18 -28.95
C LYS A 174 38.12 -7.57 -30.35
N ASN A 175 39.21 -7.79 -31.08
CA ASN A 175 39.34 -7.33 -32.46
C ASN A 175 38.53 -8.23 -33.41
N ASP A 176 37.42 -7.72 -33.92
CA ASP A 176 36.50 -8.42 -34.82
C ASP A 176 35.94 -7.48 -35.91
N SER A 177 35.25 -8.04 -36.91
CA SER A 177 34.45 -7.29 -37.89
C SER A 177 33.29 -8.16 -38.38
N VAL A 178 32.10 -7.57 -38.55
CA VAL A 178 30.95 -8.29 -39.12
C VAL A 178 31.24 -8.84 -40.53
N GLU A 179 32.16 -8.24 -41.27
CA GLU A 179 32.57 -8.71 -42.61
C GLU A 179 33.51 -9.94 -42.58
N CYS A 180 33.94 -10.41 -41.40
CA CYS A 180 34.95 -11.45 -41.24
C CYS A 180 34.46 -12.65 -40.40
N THR A 181 35.04 -13.83 -40.60
CA THR A 181 34.87 -14.99 -39.70
C THR A 181 36.01 -15.04 -38.68
N VAL A 182 36.05 -16.08 -37.83
CA VAL A 182 37.20 -16.38 -36.96
C VAL A 182 38.49 -16.52 -37.80
N LEU A 183 38.40 -17.26 -38.90
CA LEU A 183 39.54 -17.67 -39.72
C LEU A 183 39.91 -16.63 -40.79
N ASP A 184 38.92 -16.21 -41.57
CA ASP A 184 39.11 -15.39 -42.77
C ASP A 184 38.58 -13.96 -42.58
N CYS A 185 39.18 -13.01 -43.29
CA CYS A 185 38.79 -11.60 -43.26
C CYS A 185 39.10 -10.98 -44.63
N PRO A 186 38.10 -10.41 -45.35
CA PRO A 186 38.31 -9.83 -46.67
C PRO A 186 39.37 -8.72 -46.67
N ALA A 187 40.14 -8.57 -47.74
CA ALA A 187 41.26 -7.62 -47.80
C ALA A 187 40.87 -6.13 -47.68
N HIS A 188 39.57 -5.79 -47.77
CA HIS A 188 39.04 -4.46 -47.50
C HIS A 188 38.52 -4.29 -46.05
N ALA A 189 38.30 -5.39 -45.33
CA ALA A 189 37.74 -5.41 -44.00
C ALA A 189 38.85 -5.35 -42.94
N ALA A 190 38.72 -4.46 -41.96
CA ALA A 190 39.68 -4.33 -40.86
C ALA A 190 39.00 -4.67 -39.53
N ARG A 191 39.51 -5.68 -38.82
CA ARG A 191 39.05 -6.02 -37.47
C ARG A 191 39.37 -4.87 -36.49
N LYS A 192 38.39 -4.48 -35.68
CA LYS A 192 38.45 -3.37 -34.71
C LYS A 192 38.03 -3.87 -33.32
N PRO A 193 38.46 -3.24 -32.21
CA PRO A 193 37.95 -3.58 -30.89
C PRO A 193 36.42 -3.34 -30.85
N THR A 194 35.67 -4.41 -30.67
CA THR A 194 34.20 -4.41 -30.63
C THR A 194 33.69 -5.17 -29.41
N ASP A 195 32.55 -4.74 -28.90
CA ASP A 195 31.97 -5.27 -27.67
C ASP A 195 31.29 -6.63 -27.86
N ASN A 196 31.43 -7.49 -26.86
CA ASN A 196 30.87 -8.83 -26.84
C ASN A 196 29.59 -8.86 -26.01
N TYR A 197 28.44 -8.73 -26.67
CA TYR A 197 27.12 -8.85 -26.05
C TYR A 197 26.82 -10.32 -25.80
N ASN A 198 26.39 -10.69 -24.60
CA ASN A 198 25.93 -12.05 -24.36
C ASN A 198 24.53 -12.25 -24.97
N LYS A 199 24.34 -13.33 -25.73
CA LYS A 199 23.11 -13.58 -26.51
C LYS A 199 22.38 -14.88 -26.13
N VAL A 200 23.05 -15.75 -25.38
CA VAL A 200 22.54 -17.00 -24.81
C VAL A 200 23.36 -17.30 -23.55
N LEU A 201 22.68 -17.67 -22.47
CA LEU A 201 23.29 -18.19 -21.24
C LEU A 201 22.46 -19.38 -20.74
N LEU A 202 23.02 -20.59 -20.76
CA LEU A 202 22.30 -21.83 -20.47
C LEU A 202 23.11 -22.78 -19.59
N ILE A 203 22.42 -23.53 -18.72
CA ILE A 203 23.02 -24.59 -17.89
C ILE A 203 22.65 -25.95 -18.49
N ASP A 204 23.64 -26.68 -19.00
CA ASP A 204 23.47 -28.11 -19.27
C ASP A 204 23.59 -28.91 -17.97
N ARG A 205 22.44 -29.37 -17.49
CA ARG A 205 22.32 -30.20 -16.28
C ARG A 205 22.83 -31.63 -16.49
N ALA A 206 22.79 -32.16 -17.72
CA ALA A 206 23.18 -33.53 -18.01
C ALA A 206 24.71 -33.73 -17.95
N THR A 207 25.49 -32.71 -18.31
CA THR A 207 26.96 -32.76 -18.23
C THR A 207 27.60 -31.76 -17.27
N SER A 208 26.80 -31.00 -16.52
CA SER A 208 27.22 -29.99 -15.54
C SER A 208 28.13 -28.90 -16.13
N ARG A 209 27.65 -28.26 -17.21
CA ARG A 209 28.36 -27.19 -17.94
C ARG A 209 27.50 -25.94 -18.09
N LEU A 210 28.16 -24.79 -18.24
CA LEU A 210 27.56 -23.54 -18.64
C LEU A 210 27.87 -23.28 -20.13
N ILE A 211 26.85 -23.00 -20.92
CA ILE A 211 26.95 -22.58 -22.32
C ILE A 211 26.73 -21.06 -22.36
N ALA A 212 27.73 -20.33 -22.85
CA ALA A 212 27.68 -18.88 -22.97
C ALA A 212 28.08 -18.45 -24.39
N CYS A 213 27.12 -17.87 -25.13
CA CYS A 213 27.33 -17.39 -26.49
C CYS A 213 27.41 -15.87 -26.55
N GLY A 214 28.33 -15.35 -27.36
CA GLY A 214 28.57 -13.93 -27.56
C GLY A 214 28.18 -13.47 -28.96
N SER A 215 28.07 -12.16 -29.17
CA SER A 215 27.84 -11.57 -30.50
C SER A 215 29.07 -11.67 -31.42
N LEU A 216 30.28 -11.74 -30.85
CA LEU A 216 31.51 -11.71 -31.65
C LEU A 216 31.72 -12.97 -32.51
N PHE A 217 32.51 -12.78 -33.56
CA PHE A 217 32.96 -13.78 -34.53
C PHE A 217 31.80 -14.51 -35.21
N GLN A 218 30.82 -13.75 -35.72
CA GLN A 218 29.56 -14.27 -36.29
C GLN A 218 28.61 -14.96 -35.29
N GLY A 219 28.81 -14.77 -33.99
CA GLY A 219 27.93 -15.32 -32.96
C GLY A 219 28.40 -16.69 -32.45
N THR A 220 29.60 -16.73 -31.88
CA THR A 220 30.24 -17.95 -31.36
C THR A 220 29.78 -18.34 -29.94
N CYS A 221 29.92 -19.63 -29.61
CA CYS A 221 29.51 -20.18 -28.31
C CYS A 221 30.68 -20.86 -27.59
N THR A 222 30.87 -20.49 -26.31
CA THR A 222 31.84 -21.12 -25.41
C THR A 222 31.16 -22.05 -24.42
N VAL A 223 31.76 -23.21 -24.18
CA VAL A 223 31.33 -24.17 -23.15
C VAL A 223 32.30 -24.09 -21.97
N ARG A 224 31.76 -23.87 -20.78
CA ARG A 224 32.48 -23.55 -19.54
C ARG A 224 32.12 -24.50 -18.42
N ASN A 225 33.05 -24.66 -17.47
CA ASN A 225 32.79 -25.47 -16.29
C ASN A 225 31.79 -24.78 -15.35
N LEU A 226 30.83 -25.53 -14.80
CA LEU A 226 29.77 -24.96 -13.94
C LEU A 226 30.25 -24.67 -12.50
N GLN A 227 31.37 -25.25 -12.05
CA GLN A 227 31.95 -24.96 -10.74
C GLN A 227 32.84 -23.70 -10.76
N ASN A 228 33.57 -23.47 -11.85
CA ASN A 228 34.34 -22.26 -12.10
C ASN A 228 34.22 -21.84 -13.58
N VAL A 229 33.42 -20.80 -13.81
CA VAL A 229 33.12 -20.23 -15.14
C VAL A 229 34.35 -19.71 -15.90
N SER A 230 35.45 -19.42 -15.21
CA SER A 230 36.72 -18.98 -15.82
C SER A 230 37.38 -20.09 -16.65
N ILE A 231 37.06 -21.37 -16.38
CA ILE A 231 37.55 -22.52 -17.14
C ILE A 231 36.66 -22.74 -18.39
N VAL A 232 37.26 -22.63 -19.58
CA VAL A 232 36.66 -23.05 -20.85
C VAL A 232 36.96 -24.54 -21.07
N GLU A 233 35.92 -25.36 -21.21
CA GLU A 233 36.07 -26.79 -21.53
C GLU A 233 36.08 -27.06 -23.05
N GLN A 234 35.35 -26.25 -23.82
CA GLN A 234 35.32 -26.33 -25.29
C GLN A 234 35.00 -24.94 -25.87
N ASP A 235 35.82 -24.51 -26.84
CA ASP A 235 35.56 -23.33 -27.66
C ASP A 235 35.17 -23.81 -29.06
N VAL A 236 34.15 -23.19 -29.67
CA VAL A 236 33.53 -23.68 -30.92
C VAL A 236 33.42 -22.53 -31.93
N PRO A 237 34.09 -22.62 -33.10
CA PRO A 237 34.11 -21.55 -34.09
C PRO A 237 32.84 -21.46 -34.94
N ASP A 238 31.92 -22.42 -34.83
CA ASP A 238 30.65 -22.45 -35.56
C ASP A 238 29.79 -21.22 -35.20
N ALA A 239 29.18 -20.61 -36.21
CA ALA A 239 28.24 -19.52 -36.02
C ALA A 239 26.88 -20.05 -35.54
N VAL A 240 26.44 -19.61 -34.34
CA VAL A 240 25.25 -20.12 -33.66
C VAL A 240 24.18 -19.05 -33.43
N VAL A 241 24.56 -17.83 -33.03
CA VAL A 241 23.64 -16.79 -32.51
C VAL A 241 23.63 -15.51 -33.35
N ALA A 242 22.83 -14.50 -32.97
CA ALA A 242 22.88 -13.16 -33.55
C ALA A 242 24.22 -12.47 -33.27
N ASN A 243 24.87 -11.92 -34.31
CA ASN A 243 26.15 -11.19 -34.20
C ASN A 243 25.98 -9.69 -33.94
N ASP A 244 24.85 -9.29 -33.34
CA ASP A 244 24.42 -7.91 -33.15
C ASP A 244 23.89 -7.73 -31.72
N ALA A 245 24.00 -6.52 -31.16
CA ALA A 245 23.45 -6.20 -29.84
C ALA A 245 21.91 -6.32 -29.82
N SER A 246 21.25 -5.78 -30.85
CA SER A 246 19.80 -5.54 -30.93
C SER A 246 18.99 -6.76 -31.38
N SER A 247 19.49 -7.53 -32.34
CA SER A 247 18.78 -8.68 -32.90
C SER A 247 18.64 -9.80 -31.87
N SER A 248 17.43 -10.34 -31.70
CA SER A 248 17.15 -11.31 -30.64
C SER A 248 17.69 -12.71 -30.97
N THR A 249 17.88 -13.47 -29.91
CA THR A 249 18.21 -14.90 -29.95
C THR A 249 17.57 -15.52 -28.71
N VAL A 250 16.89 -16.65 -28.90
CA VAL A 250 16.33 -17.44 -27.80
C VAL A 250 16.86 -18.85 -27.94
N ALA A 251 17.36 -19.42 -26.85
CA ALA A 251 17.79 -20.81 -26.83
C ALA A 251 17.35 -21.51 -25.54
N PHE A 252 17.10 -22.82 -25.63
CA PHE A 252 16.81 -23.67 -24.48
C PHE A 252 17.24 -25.11 -24.75
N ILE A 253 17.51 -25.87 -23.69
CA ILE A 253 17.90 -27.28 -23.76
C ILE A 253 16.67 -28.15 -23.49
N ALA A 254 16.41 -29.10 -24.37
CA ALA A 254 15.28 -30.04 -24.28
C ALA A 254 15.65 -31.40 -24.90
N PRO A 255 14.86 -32.46 -24.66
CA PRO A 255 15.04 -33.73 -25.36
C PRO A 255 14.94 -33.54 -26.89
N GLY A 256 15.67 -34.34 -27.65
CA GLY A 256 15.67 -34.27 -29.12
C GLY A 256 16.43 -35.39 -29.81
N PRO A 257 16.52 -35.39 -31.15
CA PRO A 257 17.29 -36.36 -31.92
C PRO A 257 18.80 -36.31 -31.58
N PRO A 258 19.53 -37.44 -31.70
CA PRO A 258 19.16 -38.65 -32.44
C PRO A 258 18.37 -39.72 -31.66
N GLN A 259 18.30 -39.67 -30.32
CA GLN A 259 17.62 -40.67 -29.49
C GLN A 259 16.80 -40.01 -28.37
N PRO A 260 15.68 -39.31 -28.68
CA PRO A 260 14.81 -38.76 -27.67
C PRO A 260 14.05 -39.90 -26.94
N PRO A 261 13.73 -39.76 -25.65
CA PRO A 261 13.99 -38.60 -24.80
C PRO A 261 15.36 -38.62 -24.09
N THR A 262 16.27 -39.54 -24.41
CA THR A 262 17.54 -39.70 -23.66
C THR A 262 18.63 -38.73 -24.12
N THR A 263 18.67 -38.35 -25.40
CA THR A 263 19.55 -37.28 -25.90
C THR A 263 18.91 -35.90 -25.78
N TYR A 264 19.67 -34.94 -25.26
CA TYR A 264 19.29 -33.53 -25.17
C TYR A 264 19.97 -32.71 -26.27
N VAL A 265 19.25 -31.73 -26.79
CA VAL A 265 19.71 -30.80 -27.83
C VAL A 265 19.41 -29.36 -27.41
N MET A 266 20.17 -28.42 -27.95
CA MET A 266 19.90 -27.00 -27.81
C MET A 266 18.99 -26.56 -28.98
N TYR A 267 17.74 -26.23 -28.66
CA TYR A 267 16.85 -25.53 -29.59
C TYR A 267 17.23 -24.05 -29.60
N VAL A 268 17.45 -23.47 -30.77
CA VAL A 268 17.83 -22.06 -30.95
C VAL A 268 16.92 -21.41 -31.99
N GLY A 269 16.40 -20.22 -31.69
CA GLY A 269 15.78 -19.27 -32.62
C GLY A 269 16.65 -18.01 -32.75
N VAL A 270 16.93 -17.55 -33.98
CA VAL A 270 17.90 -16.48 -34.28
C VAL A 270 17.31 -15.49 -35.28
N THR A 271 17.27 -14.20 -34.93
CA THR A 271 16.93 -13.15 -35.90
C THR A 271 18.05 -12.93 -36.91
N TYR A 272 17.69 -12.78 -38.19
CA TYR A 272 18.65 -12.47 -39.25
C TYR A 272 19.09 -10.99 -39.16
N THR A 273 20.40 -10.77 -39.00
CA THR A 273 20.99 -9.45 -38.70
C THR A 273 21.31 -8.59 -39.94
N ASN A 274 21.21 -9.18 -41.14
CA ASN A 274 21.53 -8.55 -42.45
C ASN A 274 22.83 -7.73 -42.54
N ASN A 275 23.84 -8.03 -41.71
CA ASN A 275 25.07 -7.25 -41.58
C ASN A 275 26.31 -7.94 -42.18
N SER A 276 26.17 -9.14 -42.76
CA SER A 276 27.28 -9.94 -43.26
C SER A 276 26.81 -11.10 -44.16
N PRO A 277 27.57 -11.50 -45.20
CA PRO A 277 27.20 -12.62 -46.06
C PRO A 277 27.08 -13.95 -45.30
N TYR A 278 27.92 -14.18 -44.29
CA TYR A 278 27.95 -15.42 -43.49
C TYR A 278 26.65 -15.66 -42.70
N ARG A 279 25.83 -14.63 -42.48
CA ARG A 279 24.51 -14.76 -41.82
C ARG A 279 23.54 -15.63 -42.63
N SER A 280 23.78 -15.82 -43.93
CA SER A 280 22.96 -16.66 -44.79
C SER A 280 23.04 -18.16 -44.51
N GLU A 281 24.08 -18.61 -43.78
CA GLU A 281 24.29 -20.02 -43.41
C GLU A 281 23.57 -20.40 -42.11
N ILE A 282 23.12 -19.40 -41.35
CA ILE A 282 22.54 -19.60 -40.01
C ILE A 282 21.02 -19.80 -40.13
N PRO A 283 20.47 -20.92 -39.63
CA PRO A 283 19.03 -21.16 -39.63
C PRO A 283 18.31 -20.21 -38.66
N ALA A 284 17.09 -19.83 -39.03
CA ALA A 284 16.23 -19.01 -38.18
C ALA A 284 15.71 -19.80 -36.96
N VAL A 285 15.48 -21.12 -37.11
CA VAL A 285 15.23 -22.05 -35.99
C VAL A 285 15.96 -23.37 -36.25
N ALA A 286 16.65 -23.93 -35.26
CA ALA A 286 17.30 -25.24 -35.38
C ALA A 286 17.46 -25.98 -34.04
N SER A 287 17.57 -27.31 -34.11
CA SER A 287 18.10 -28.15 -33.03
C SER A 287 19.58 -28.41 -33.27
N ARG A 288 20.41 -28.11 -32.28
CA ARG A 288 21.87 -28.29 -32.32
C ARG A 288 22.32 -29.29 -31.25
N SER A 289 23.27 -30.16 -31.60
CA SER A 289 23.79 -31.20 -30.71
C SER A 289 24.61 -30.61 -29.56
N LEU A 290 24.56 -31.27 -28.41
CA LEU A 290 25.39 -31.01 -27.22
C LEU A 290 26.44 -32.12 -26.99
N GLU A 291 26.58 -33.05 -27.94
CA GLU A 291 27.62 -34.08 -27.93
C GLU A 291 29.00 -33.47 -28.18
N LYS A 292 30.01 -33.79 -27.34
CA LYS A 292 31.36 -33.20 -27.41
C LYS A 292 32.00 -33.24 -28.82
N THR A 293 31.74 -34.30 -29.57
CA THR A 293 32.27 -34.58 -30.92
C THR A 293 31.60 -33.75 -32.03
N LYS A 294 30.41 -33.18 -31.76
CA LYS A 294 29.56 -32.45 -32.72
C LYS A 294 28.93 -31.21 -32.08
N MET A 295 29.64 -30.59 -31.13
CA MET A 295 29.11 -29.51 -30.31
C MET A 295 28.58 -28.37 -31.19
N PHE A 296 27.32 -27.99 -30.95
CA PHE A 296 26.55 -26.99 -31.71
C PHE A 296 26.29 -27.27 -33.21
N GLN A 297 26.71 -28.40 -33.76
CA GLN A 297 26.32 -28.82 -35.10
C GLN A 297 24.82 -29.19 -35.16
N ILE A 298 24.20 -29.17 -36.33
CA ILE A 298 22.79 -29.53 -36.50
C ILE A 298 22.55 -30.99 -36.05
N ALA A 299 21.59 -31.19 -35.13
CA ALA A 299 21.41 -32.47 -34.42
C ALA A 299 21.10 -33.65 -35.34
N SER A 300 20.33 -33.43 -36.41
CA SER A 300 20.20 -34.36 -37.54
C SER A 300 20.14 -33.58 -38.85
N SER A 301 20.90 -34.02 -39.86
CA SER A 301 20.84 -33.47 -41.22
C SER A 301 21.00 -34.57 -42.25
N ALA A 302 20.08 -34.57 -43.22
CA ALA A 302 20.14 -35.34 -44.45
C ALA A 302 20.42 -34.40 -45.65
N VAL A 303 20.33 -34.94 -46.87
CA VAL A 303 20.58 -34.19 -48.11
C VAL A 303 19.51 -33.11 -48.37
N THR A 304 18.24 -33.43 -48.12
CA THR A 304 17.08 -32.58 -48.44
C THR A 304 16.35 -32.02 -47.21
N THR A 305 16.70 -32.48 -46.01
CA THR A 305 15.97 -32.20 -44.77
C THR A 305 16.88 -32.29 -43.53
N GLY A 306 16.39 -31.89 -42.36
CA GLY A 306 17.12 -31.94 -41.08
C GLY A 306 16.48 -31.04 -40.04
N THR A 307 17.08 -30.95 -38.85
CA THR A 307 16.55 -30.16 -37.72
C THR A 307 16.84 -28.66 -37.84
N ARG A 308 16.45 -28.04 -38.95
CA ARG A 308 16.77 -26.64 -39.30
C ARG A 308 15.75 -26.00 -40.27
N THR A 309 15.28 -24.81 -39.94
CA THR A 309 14.40 -23.96 -40.77
C THR A 309 15.14 -22.68 -41.18
N PHE A 310 15.01 -22.28 -42.45
CA PHE A 310 15.59 -21.06 -43.00
C PHE A 310 14.49 -20.13 -43.55
N ILE A 311 14.70 -18.82 -43.42
CA ILE A 311 13.92 -17.83 -44.18
C ILE A 311 14.49 -17.78 -45.61
N ASN A 312 13.61 -17.81 -46.61
CA ASN A 312 13.96 -17.83 -48.01
C ASN A 312 14.66 -16.53 -48.45
N SER A 313 15.56 -16.58 -49.42
CA SER A 313 16.35 -15.41 -49.83
C SER A 313 15.49 -14.22 -50.26
N TYR A 314 14.36 -14.46 -50.95
CA TYR A 314 13.42 -13.40 -51.36
C TYR A 314 12.68 -12.71 -50.19
N ALA A 315 12.70 -13.30 -48.98
CA ALA A 315 12.00 -12.80 -47.79
C ALA A 315 12.97 -12.31 -46.70
N ARG A 316 14.19 -12.87 -46.64
CA ARG A 316 15.12 -12.81 -45.51
C ARG A 316 15.48 -11.41 -45.03
N GLU A 317 15.58 -10.44 -45.95
CA GLU A 317 15.98 -9.06 -45.64
C GLU A 317 14.80 -8.17 -45.20
N GLY A 318 13.57 -8.53 -45.57
CA GLY A 318 12.35 -7.75 -45.27
C GLY A 318 11.45 -8.38 -44.20
N TYR A 319 11.56 -9.68 -43.96
CA TYR A 319 10.74 -10.46 -43.04
C TYR A 319 11.57 -10.91 -41.83
N LEU A 320 11.75 -10.00 -40.88
CA LEU A 320 12.43 -10.30 -39.63
C LEU A 320 11.47 -10.98 -38.65
N ILE A 321 11.97 -12.02 -37.98
CA ILE A 321 11.29 -12.71 -36.87
C ILE A 321 12.03 -12.36 -35.60
N ASN A 322 11.33 -11.79 -34.63
CA ASN A 322 11.84 -11.51 -33.30
C ASN A 322 11.45 -12.66 -32.35
N TYR A 323 12.44 -13.27 -31.69
CA TYR A 323 12.26 -14.37 -30.76
C TYR A 323 12.22 -13.82 -29.33
N VAL A 324 11.12 -14.07 -28.60
CA VAL A 324 10.84 -13.44 -27.30
C VAL A 324 10.97 -14.43 -26.14
N TYR A 325 10.47 -15.65 -26.30
CA TYR A 325 10.57 -16.69 -25.28
C TYR A 325 10.59 -18.09 -25.92
N GLY A 326 11.11 -19.09 -25.22
CA GLY A 326 11.21 -20.46 -25.70
C GLY A 326 11.25 -21.46 -24.56
N PHE A 327 10.54 -22.58 -24.73
CA PHE A 327 10.36 -23.57 -23.67
C PHE A 327 10.05 -24.97 -24.21
N SER A 328 10.28 -25.98 -23.36
CA SER A 328 9.84 -27.36 -23.58
C SER A 328 8.60 -27.65 -22.74
N SER A 329 7.58 -28.27 -23.33
CA SER A 329 6.41 -28.79 -22.61
C SER A 329 5.97 -30.13 -23.22
N GLU A 330 5.80 -31.14 -22.36
CA GLU A 330 5.56 -32.55 -22.71
C GLU A 330 6.60 -33.11 -23.70
N ARG A 331 6.26 -33.22 -24.99
CA ARG A 331 7.12 -33.72 -26.09
C ARG A 331 7.40 -32.68 -27.18
N PHE A 332 7.11 -31.42 -26.89
CA PHE A 332 7.17 -30.34 -27.86
C PHE A 332 8.04 -29.19 -27.36
N SER A 333 8.85 -28.68 -28.28
CA SER A 333 9.64 -27.46 -28.13
C SER A 333 8.90 -26.30 -28.78
N TYR A 334 8.74 -25.21 -28.04
CA TYR A 334 7.95 -24.04 -28.44
C TYR A 334 8.82 -22.78 -28.48
N PHE A 335 8.49 -21.88 -29.42
CA PHE A 335 9.01 -20.50 -29.45
C PHE A 335 7.86 -19.51 -29.55
N LEU A 336 7.95 -18.41 -28.81
CA LEU A 336 7.01 -17.30 -28.83
C LEU A 336 7.68 -16.13 -29.54
N THR A 337 7.04 -15.61 -30.59
CA THR A 337 7.67 -14.72 -31.58
C THR A 337 6.78 -13.54 -31.95
N THR A 338 7.37 -12.37 -32.21
CA THR A 338 6.69 -11.29 -32.96
C THR A 338 7.24 -11.23 -34.39
N GLN A 339 6.34 -11.12 -35.36
CA GLN A 339 6.67 -11.16 -36.79
C GLN A 339 5.56 -10.52 -37.63
N LEU A 340 5.87 -10.10 -38.86
CA LEU A 340 4.88 -9.56 -39.78
C LEU A 340 3.83 -10.61 -40.16
N LYS A 341 2.56 -10.22 -40.19
CA LYS A 341 1.44 -11.10 -40.54
C LYS A 341 1.49 -11.61 -41.98
N HIS A 342 1.97 -10.77 -42.90
CA HIS A 342 2.07 -11.08 -44.33
C HIS A 342 3.47 -10.71 -44.85
N ASN A 343 3.96 -11.49 -45.81
CA ASN A 343 5.27 -11.31 -46.46
C ASN A 343 5.19 -10.50 -47.77
N TYR A 344 4.06 -9.85 -48.04
CA TYR A 344 3.80 -9.14 -49.30
C TYR A 344 3.74 -7.63 -49.07
N HIS A 345 4.53 -6.87 -49.84
CA HIS A 345 4.57 -5.40 -49.79
C HIS A 345 3.23 -4.72 -50.13
N SER A 346 2.26 -5.46 -50.67
CA SER A 346 0.89 -4.99 -50.94
C SER A 346 -0.03 -5.00 -49.71
N SER A 347 0.40 -5.56 -48.57
CA SER A 347 -0.33 -5.54 -47.31
C SER A 347 0.23 -4.49 -46.35
N PRO A 348 -0.60 -3.86 -45.48
CA PRO A 348 -0.10 -3.03 -44.40
C PRO A 348 0.76 -3.85 -43.43
N LYS A 349 1.77 -3.22 -42.81
CA LYS A 349 2.72 -3.85 -41.89
C LYS A 349 2.11 -4.13 -40.51
N GLU A 350 1.14 -5.04 -40.45
CA GLU A 350 0.60 -5.57 -39.19
C GLU A 350 1.59 -6.58 -38.59
N TYR A 351 2.15 -6.26 -37.42
CA TYR A 351 2.90 -7.22 -36.60
C TYR A 351 1.95 -8.03 -35.72
N ILE A 352 2.20 -9.33 -35.63
CA ILE A 352 1.43 -10.26 -34.79
C ILE A 352 2.37 -11.11 -33.93
N THR A 353 1.87 -11.55 -32.79
CA THR A 353 2.49 -12.63 -32.03
C THR A 353 2.09 -13.98 -32.65
N LYS A 354 3.05 -14.88 -32.81
CA LYS A 354 2.82 -16.30 -33.10
C LYS A 354 3.54 -17.20 -32.10
N ILE A 355 2.97 -18.37 -31.85
CA ILE A 355 3.66 -19.48 -31.20
C ILE A 355 4.03 -20.53 -32.26
N VAL A 356 5.32 -20.88 -32.29
CA VAL A 356 5.91 -21.96 -33.09
C VAL A 356 5.92 -23.23 -32.23
N ARG A 357 5.66 -24.39 -32.83
CA ARG A 357 5.77 -25.71 -32.20
C ARG A 357 6.58 -26.65 -33.08
N ILE A 358 7.45 -27.44 -32.46
CA ILE A 358 8.26 -28.50 -33.08
C ILE A 358 8.21 -29.74 -32.16
N CYS A 359 8.07 -30.93 -32.73
CA CYS A 359 8.11 -32.20 -32.00
C CYS A 359 9.55 -32.62 -31.68
N GLN A 360 9.79 -33.14 -30.48
CA GLN A 360 11.13 -33.54 -30.03
C GLN A 360 11.60 -34.88 -30.65
N GLU A 361 10.66 -35.70 -31.13
CA GLU A 361 10.95 -36.94 -31.85
C GLU A 361 11.28 -36.72 -33.35
N ASP A 362 11.07 -35.50 -33.87
CA ASP A 362 11.19 -35.18 -35.30
C ASP A 362 12.59 -34.70 -35.71
N SER A 363 13.30 -35.56 -36.44
CA SER A 363 14.63 -35.32 -37.00
C SER A 363 14.66 -34.56 -38.34
N ASN A 364 13.49 -34.16 -38.87
CA ASN A 364 13.29 -33.61 -40.22
C ASN A 364 12.56 -32.25 -40.23
N TYR A 365 12.09 -31.76 -39.07
CA TYR A 365 11.30 -30.53 -38.93
C TYR A 365 9.98 -30.52 -39.73
N TYR A 366 9.44 -31.70 -40.09
CA TYR A 366 8.08 -31.85 -40.62
C TYR A 366 6.99 -31.42 -39.62
N SER A 367 7.29 -31.49 -38.32
CA SER A 367 6.44 -31.02 -37.25
C SER A 367 6.41 -29.49 -37.09
N TYR A 368 7.26 -28.73 -37.82
CA TYR A 368 7.32 -27.27 -37.71
C TYR A 368 5.98 -26.65 -38.08
N THR A 369 5.32 -26.05 -37.09
CA THR A 369 4.03 -25.38 -37.29
C THR A 369 3.92 -24.11 -36.46
N GLU A 370 3.24 -23.11 -36.99
CA GLU A 370 2.97 -21.83 -36.32
C GLU A 370 1.46 -21.57 -36.25
N ILE A 371 0.99 -20.96 -35.16
CA ILE A 371 -0.33 -20.34 -35.07
C ILE A 371 -0.24 -18.94 -34.45
N PRO A 372 -1.11 -17.97 -34.82
CA PRO A 372 -1.15 -16.67 -34.16
C PRO A 372 -1.67 -16.79 -32.73
N VAL A 373 -1.22 -15.86 -31.88
CA VAL A 373 -1.62 -15.75 -30.48
C VAL A 373 -2.20 -14.36 -30.25
N ASP A 374 -3.46 -14.31 -29.83
CA ASP A 374 -4.24 -13.09 -29.66
C ASP A 374 -4.61 -12.87 -28.19
N CYS A 375 -4.36 -11.65 -27.70
CA CYS A 375 -4.75 -11.16 -26.38
C CYS A 375 -5.69 -9.95 -26.62
N ILE A 376 -7.00 -10.10 -26.40
CA ILE A 376 -8.03 -9.16 -26.91
C ILE A 376 -9.07 -8.81 -25.83
N THR A 377 -9.46 -7.54 -25.73
CA THR A 377 -10.50 -7.06 -24.81
C THR A 377 -11.18 -5.79 -25.35
N GLY A 378 -12.50 -5.72 -25.35
CA GLY A 378 -13.24 -4.48 -25.69
C GLY A 378 -12.94 -3.85 -27.07
N GLY A 379 -12.42 -4.64 -28.03
CA GLY A 379 -11.93 -4.14 -29.33
C GLY A 379 -10.44 -3.82 -29.39
N THR A 380 -9.77 -3.64 -28.25
CA THR A 380 -8.31 -3.50 -28.16
C THR A 380 -7.62 -4.86 -28.33
N LYS A 381 -6.62 -4.92 -29.19
CA LYS A 381 -5.74 -6.08 -29.41
C LYS A 381 -4.32 -5.76 -28.94
N TYR A 382 -3.82 -6.53 -27.98
CA TYR A 382 -2.41 -6.48 -27.56
C TYR A 382 -1.64 -7.47 -28.45
N ASN A 383 -0.99 -6.95 -29.49
CA ASN A 383 -0.41 -7.76 -30.58
C ASN A 383 1.07 -8.10 -30.39
N LEU A 384 1.81 -7.35 -29.56
CA LEU A 384 3.24 -7.53 -29.34
C LEU A 384 3.54 -8.14 -27.97
N VAL A 385 3.78 -9.46 -27.91
CA VAL A 385 4.32 -10.10 -26.70
C VAL A 385 5.68 -9.51 -26.32
N GLN A 386 5.89 -9.25 -25.03
CA GLN A 386 7.11 -8.65 -24.47
C GLN A 386 7.95 -9.69 -23.71
N ALA A 387 7.31 -10.61 -22.99
CA ALA A 387 7.92 -11.77 -22.35
C ALA A 387 6.89 -12.89 -22.14
N GLY A 388 7.37 -14.11 -21.89
CA GLY A 388 6.55 -15.26 -21.53
C GLY A 388 7.23 -16.13 -20.47
N TYR A 389 6.44 -16.90 -19.73
CA TYR A 389 6.92 -17.80 -18.69
C TYR A 389 6.03 -19.05 -18.59
N LEU A 390 6.66 -20.22 -18.56
CA LEU A 390 5.98 -21.51 -18.35
C LEU A 390 5.87 -21.81 -16.85
N GLY A 391 4.66 -21.93 -16.33
CA GLY A 391 4.40 -22.22 -14.91
C GLY A 391 3.31 -23.28 -14.69
N LYS A 392 3.15 -23.70 -13.43
CA LYS A 392 2.03 -24.54 -12.99
C LYS A 392 0.92 -23.67 -12.37
N PRO A 393 -0.36 -24.00 -12.58
CA PRO A 393 -1.48 -23.32 -11.94
C PRO A 393 -1.70 -23.83 -10.52
N SER A 394 -2.23 -22.97 -9.66
CA SER A 394 -2.83 -23.38 -8.38
C SER A 394 -4.19 -24.07 -8.57
N VAL A 395 -4.76 -24.62 -7.49
CA VAL A 395 -6.05 -25.34 -7.54
C VAL A 395 -7.19 -24.47 -8.10
N ASP A 396 -7.32 -23.22 -7.63
CA ASP A 396 -8.36 -22.27 -8.09
C ASP A 396 -8.24 -22.02 -9.62
N LEU A 397 -7.03 -21.70 -10.09
CA LEU A 397 -6.78 -21.40 -11.50
C LEU A 397 -6.92 -22.64 -12.40
N ALA A 398 -6.48 -23.80 -11.94
CA ALA A 398 -6.64 -25.07 -12.66
C ALA A 398 -8.12 -25.43 -12.83
N GLY A 399 -8.93 -25.26 -11.77
CA GLY A 399 -10.37 -25.41 -11.82
C GLY A 399 -11.02 -24.44 -12.81
N SER A 400 -10.66 -23.16 -12.77
CA SER A 400 -11.18 -22.14 -13.69
C SER A 400 -10.81 -22.38 -15.16
N LEU A 401 -9.67 -23.01 -15.45
CA LEU A 401 -9.20 -23.31 -16.80
C LEU A 401 -9.63 -24.70 -17.33
N GLY A 402 -10.28 -25.54 -16.50
CA GLY A 402 -10.65 -26.91 -16.87
C GLY A 402 -9.45 -27.85 -17.06
N ILE A 403 -8.39 -27.63 -16.28
CA ILE A 403 -7.11 -28.35 -16.36
C ILE A 403 -6.72 -28.96 -15.00
N THR A 404 -5.68 -29.80 -14.98
CA THR A 404 -5.12 -30.30 -13.71
C THR A 404 -4.02 -29.37 -13.20
N VAL A 405 -3.70 -29.43 -11.90
CA VAL A 405 -2.52 -28.74 -11.32
C VAL A 405 -1.17 -29.24 -11.85
N GLN A 406 -1.16 -30.34 -12.62
CA GLN A 406 0.02 -30.85 -13.30
C GLN A 406 0.11 -30.38 -14.76
N ASP A 407 -0.98 -29.85 -15.35
CA ASP A 407 -0.99 -29.33 -16.72
C ASP A 407 -0.20 -28.00 -16.78
N ASP A 408 0.57 -27.77 -17.85
CA ASP A 408 1.33 -26.53 -18.01
C ASP A 408 0.45 -25.32 -18.41
N VAL A 409 0.83 -24.14 -17.92
CA VAL A 409 0.23 -22.85 -18.27
C VAL A 409 1.31 -21.85 -18.70
N LEU A 410 1.10 -21.22 -19.85
CA LEU A 410 1.91 -20.12 -20.35
C LEU A 410 1.31 -18.79 -19.88
N PHE A 411 2.08 -18.07 -19.07
CA PHE A 411 1.81 -16.67 -18.70
C PHE A 411 2.57 -15.80 -19.70
N ALA A 412 1.90 -14.85 -20.35
CA ALA A 412 2.53 -13.98 -21.33
C ALA A 412 2.00 -12.55 -21.23
N ILE A 413 2.93 -11.59 -21.29
CA ILE A 413 2.64 -10.15 -21.24
C ILE A 413 2.70 -9.57 -22.65
N PHE A 414 1.70 -8.78 -23.02
CA PHE A 414 1.55 -8.18 -24.35
C PHE A 414 1.38 -6.67 -24.23
N SER A 415 1.92 -5.94 -25.19
CA SER A 415 1.68 -4.51 -25.41
C SER A 415 0.85 -4.29 -26.67
N VAL A 416 0.10 -3.18 -26.71
CA VAL A 416 -0.45 -2.63 -27.96
C VAL A 416 0.71 -1.99 -28.73
N GLY A 417 0.99 -2.49 -29.93
CA GLY A 417 2.08 -1.99 -30.77
C GLY A 417 1.65 -0.88 -31.73
N ASP A 418 2.45 0.18 -31.81
CA ASP A 418 2.46 1.08 -32.96
C ASP A 418 3.50 0.58 -33.97
N GLY A 419 3.03 -0.11 -35.01
CA GLY A 419 3.88 -0.89 -35.91
C GLY A 419 4.63 -2.00 -35.17
N ASN A 420 5.93 -1.79 -34.93
CA ASN A 420 6.82 -2.70 -34.19
C ASN A 420 7.18 -2.20 -32.79
N GLU A 421 6.85 -0.95 -32.46
CA GLU A 421 7.19 -0.34 -31.17
C GLU A 421 6.06 -0.56 -30.16
N SER A 422 6.42 -0.99 -28.95
CA SER A 422 5.49 -1.28 -27.86
C SER A 422 5.08 0.00 -27.13
N THR A 423 3.78 0.23 -26.97
CA THR A 423 3.26 1.33 -26.12
C THR A 423 3.17 0.91 -24.65
N ASP A 424 2.96 1.89 -23.76
CA ASP A 424 2.69 1.64 -22.34
C ASP A 424 1.44 0.79 -22.08
N ASN A 425 0.48 0.75 -23.02
CA ASN A 425 -0.74 -0.03 -22.86
C ASN A 425 -0.45 -1.53 -22.94
N SER A 426 -0.36 -2.17 -21.78
CA SER A 426 0.05 -3.57 -21.63
C SER A 426 -1.00 -4.41 -20.91
N ALA A 427 -0.92 -5.73 -21.08
CA ALA A 427 -1.85 -6.67 -20.45
C ALA A 427 -1.19 -8.04 -20.18
N LEU A 428 -1.68 -8.72 -19.14
CA LEU A 428 -1.33 -10.11 -18.82
C LEU A 428 -2.40 -11.06 -19.40
N CYS A 429 -1.98 -11.96 -20.28
CA CYS A 429 -2.81 -13.02 -20.85
C CYS A 429 -2.27 -14.41 -20.44
N ILE A 430 -3.18 -15.37 -20.26
CA ILE A 430 -2.89 -16.71 -19.73
C ILE A 430 -3.41 -17.77 -20.68
N TYR A 431 -2.57 -18.74 -21.06
CA TYR A 431 -2.91 -19.79 -22.01
C TYR A 431 -2.55 -21.17 -21.45
N SER A 432 -3.53 -22.06 -21.29
CA SER A 432 -3.24 -23.46 -20.94
C SER A 432 -2.63 -24.19 -22.13
N LEU A 433 -1.54 -24.95 -21.93
CA LEU A 433 -0.87 -25.65 -23.05
C LEU A 433 -1.77 -26.72 -23.70
N LYS A 434 -2.80 -27.16 -22.97
CA LYS A 434 -3.91 -28.02 -23.44
C LYS A 434 -4.77 -27.33 -24.51
N SER A 435 -5.09 -26.04 -24.35
CA SER A 435 -5.85 -25.28 -25.37
C SER A 435 -4.98 -24.93 -26.59
N ILE A 436 -3.70 -24.60 -26.36
CA ILE A 436 -2.69 -24.41 -27.42
C ILE A 436 -2.55 -25.68 -28.30
N ARG A 437 -2.32 -26.85 -27.70
CA ARG A 437 -2.23 -28.14 -28.43
C ARG A 437 -3.48 -28.44 -29.26
N ARG A 438 -4.67 -28.21 -28.68
CA ARG A 438 -5.94 -28.36 -29.40
C ARG A 438 -6.07 -27.41 -30.58
N LYS A 439 -5.57 -26.18 -30.49
CA LYS A 439 -5.61 -25.21 -31.60
C LYS A 439 -4.60 -25.53 -32.70
N PHE A 440 -3.42 -26.07 -32.37
CA PHE A 440 -2.55 -26.69 -33.37
C PHE A 440 -3.24 -27.87 -34.07
N MET A 441 -3.80 -28.82 -33.31
CA MET A 441 -4.55 -29.96 -33.85
C MET A 441 -5.71 -29.52 -34.76
N GLN A 442 -6.44 -28.44 -34.41
CA GLN A 442 -7.53 -27.91 -35.25
C GLN A 442 -7.02 -27.36 -36.59
N ASN A 443 -5.94 -26.56 -36.58
CA ASN A 443 -5.33 -26.04 -37.81
C ASN A 443 -4.77 -27.17 -38.69
N ILE A 444 -4.09 -28.16 -38.09
CA ILE A 444 -3.58 -29.35 -38.78
C ILE A 444 -4.73 -30.13 -39.42
N LYS A 445 -5.82 -30.42 -38.69
CA LYS A 445 -7.00 -31.11 -39.24
C LYS A 445 -7.66 -30.35 -40.39
N SER A 446 -7.71 -29.01 -40.32
CA SER A 446 -8.24 -28.18 -41.41
C SER A 446 -7.42 -28.36 -42.69
N CYS A 447 -6.09 -28.25 -42.61
CA CYS A 447 -5.23 -28.43 -43.78
C CYS A 447 -5.23 -29.88 -44.29
N PHE A 448 -5.24 -30.87 -43.41
CA PHE A 448 -5.24 -32.29 -43.80
C PHE A 448 -6.58 -32.75 -44.41
N ASN A 449 -7.66 -31.97 -44.24
CA ASN A 449 -8.92 -32.09 -44.97
C ASN A 449 -8.91 -31.38 -46.34
N GLY A 450 -7.80 -30.73 -46.73
CA GLY A 450 -7.67 -29.97 -47.98
C GLY A 450 -8.24 -28.55 -47.92
N VAL A 451 -8.46 -27.97 -46.74
CA VAL A 451 -9.05 -26.64 -46.57
C VAL A 451 -7.95 -25.59 -46.40
N GLY A 452 -7.97 -24.56 -47.25
CA GLY A 452 -7.07 -23.40 -47.18
C GLY A 452 -5.71 -23.64 -47.83
N SER A 453 -4.74 -22.84 -47.42
CA SER A 453 -3.34 -22.95 -47.87
C SER A 453 -2.40 -23.25 -46.70
N ARG A 454 -1.24 -23.83 -47.00
CA ARG A 454 -0.24 -24.26 -46.02
C ARG A 454 0.40 -23.10 -45.23
N GLY A 455 0.35 -21.88 -45.75
CA GLY A 455 0.93 -20.70 -45.11
C GLY A 455 2.46 -20.62 -45.26
N LEU A 456 3.11 -19.94 -44.31
CA LEU A 456 4.57 -19.79 -44.18
C LEU A 456 5.31 -19.35 -45.45
N GLY A 457 4.70 -18.40 -46.19
CA GLY A 457 5.22 -17.84 -47.45
C GLY A 457 6.59 -17.16 -47.40
N PHE A 458 7.23 -17.08 -46.22
CA PHE A 458 8.60 -16.61 -46.01
C PHE A 458 9.64 -17.75 -45.94
N ILE A 459 9.22 -19.00 -45.70
CA ILE A 459 10.09 -20.20 -45.74
C ILE A 459 10.13 -20.76 -47.17
N SER A 460 8.96 -20.93 -47.78
CA SER A 460 8.79 -21.42 -49.15
C SER A 460 7.46 -20.92 -49.72
N PRO A 461 7.23 -20.99 -51.05
CA PRO A 461 5.99 -20.56 -51.66
C PRO A 461 4.74 -21.17 -50.98
N ASN A 462 3.70 -20.34 -50.82
CA ASN A 462 2.45 -20.79 -50.23
C ASN A 462 1.72 -21.74 -51.21
N MET A 463 1.40 -22.94 -50.76
CA MET A 463 0.77 -24.00 -51.55
C MET A 463 -0.60 -24.34 -50.97
N PRO A 464 -1.59 -24.77 -51.79
CA PRO A 464 -2.86 -25.25 -51.28
C PRO A 464 -2.67 -26.48 -50.41
N CYS A 465 -3.51 -26.62 -49.38
CA CYS A 465 -3.49 -27.78 -48.49
C CYS A 465 -3.96 -29.05 -49.23
N VAL A 466 -3.22 -30.15 -49.08
CA VAL A 466 -3.52 -31.43 -49.73
C VAL A 466 -4.43 -32.28 -48.83
N PRO A 467 -5.59 -32.74 -49.31
CA PRO A 467 -6.47 -33.63 -48.54
C PRO A 467 -5.84 -35.03 -48.40
N THR A 468 -5.91 -35.58 -47.19
CA THR A 468 -5.31 -36.87 -46.83
C THR A 468 -6.30 -37.78 -46.11
N LYS A 469 -6.08 -39.11 -46.12
CA LYS A 469 -6.97 -40.10 -45.50
C LYS A 469 -6.57 -40.46 -44.05
N LEU A 470 -5.93 -39.54 -43.31
CA LEU A 470 -5.51 -39.76 -41.93
C LEU A 470 -6.70 -39.68 -40.96
N GLN A 471 -7.10 -40.82 -40.40
CA GLN A 471 -8.25 -40.88 -39.48
C GLN A 471 -7.90 -40.52 -38.02
N THR A 472 -6.63 -40.51 -37.64
CA THR A 472 -6.17 -40.43 -36.24
C THR A 472 -5.18 -39.28 -35.98
N ILE A 473 -5.49 -38.07 -36.45
CA ILE A 473 -4.73 -36.86 -36.07
C ILE A 473 -5.03 -36.53 -34.60
N GLY A 474 -4.09 -36.82 -33.70
CA GLY A 474 -4.14 -36.48 -32.27
C GLY A 474 -3.49 -35.12 -31.96
N GLU A 475 -3.42 -34.76 -30.66
CA GLU A 475 -2.67 -33.60 -30.19
C GLU A 475 -1.14 -33.82 -30.38
N ASP A 476 -0.69 -35.07 -30.25
CA ASP A 476 0.70 -35.54 -30.39
C ASP A 476 1.20 -35.70 -31.85
N PHE A 477 0.49 -35.18 -32.86
CA PHE A 477 0.90 -35.36 -34.25
C PHE A 477 2.21 -34.62 -34.57
N CYS A 478 3.27 -35.37 -34.91
CA CYS A 478 4.63 -34.90 -35.19
C CYS A 478 4.96 -34.68 -36.67
N GLY A 479 3.96 -34.37 -37.49
CA GLY A 479 4.14 -34.01 -38.90
C GLY A 479 4.28 -35.20 -39.85
N LEU A 480 4.33 -34.89 -41.15
CA LEU A 480 4.64 -35.78 -42.27
C LEU A 480 5.35 -34.99 -43.38
N ASP A 481 5.82 -35.66 -44.43
CA ASP A 481 6.32 -35.02 -45.65
C ASP A 481 5.25 -34.12 -46.32
N VAL A 482 4.01 -34.57 -46.37
CA VAL A 482 2.86 -33.83 -46.91
C VAL A 482 2.41 -32.68 -45.98
N ASN A 483 2.00 -31.55 -46.59
CA ASN A 483 1.50 -30.34 -45.92
C ASN A 483 2.49 -29.61 -44.97
N SER A 484 3.78 -29.97 -44.97
CA SER A 484 4.79 -29.37 -44.09
C SER A 484 5.69 -28.35 -44.81
N PRO A 485 6.24 -27.34 -44.11
CA PRO A 485 5.87 -26.87 -42.77
C PRO A 485 4.53 -26.11 -42.80
N LEU A 486 3.77 -26.09 -41.69
CA LEU A 486 2.37 -25.61 -41.67
C LEU A 486 2.15 -24.35 -40.82
N GLY A 487 1.71 -23.25 -41.44
CA GLY A 487 1.24 -22.05 -40.75
C GLY A 487 -0.28 -22.03 -40.69
N GLY A 488 -0.85 -22.26 -39.51
CA GLY A 488 -2.28 -22.21 -39.29
C GLY A 488 -2.82 -20.78 -39.26
N GLU A 489 -3.94 -20.53 -39.91
CA GLU A 489 -4.57 -19.20 -39.97
C GLU A 489 -5.44 -18.90 -38.74
N GLN A 490 -5.93 -19.92 -38.02
CA GLN A 490 -6.85 -19.72 -36.90
C GLN A 490 -6.07 -19.43 -35.60
N PRO A 491 -6.20 -18.23 -35.01
CA PRO A 491 -5.49 -17.85 -33.78
C PRO A 491 -5.98 -18.63 -32.56
N ILE A 492 -5.13 -18.73 -31.53
CA ILE A 492 -5.63 -18.91 -30.16
C ILE A 492 -5.86 -17.53 -29.55
N SER A 493 -7.08 -17.25 -29.11
CA SER A 493 -7.51 -15.95 -28.58
C SER A 493 -7.98 -16.10 -27.14
N VAL A 494 -7.52 -15.22 -26.24
CA VAL A 494 -7.98 -15.14 -24.83
C VAL A 494 -8.20 -13.69 -24.42
N VAL A 495 -8.92 -13.52 -23.30
CA VAL A 495 -9.10 -12.22 -22.63
C VAL A 495 -7.97 -12.02 -21.61
N PRO A 496 -7.39 -10.82 -21.48
CA PRO A 496 -6.41 -10.54 -20.44
C PRO A 496 -7.03 -10.48 -19.03
N VAL A 497 -6.37 -11.12 -18.06
CA VAL A 497 -6.78 -11.14 -16.64
C VAL A 497 -6.47 -9.83 -15.91
N ALA A 498 -5.50 -9.05 -16.41
CA ALA A 498 -5.11 -7.76 -15.87
C ALA A 498 -4.58 -6.84 -16.98
N LYS A 499 -4.74 -5.53 -16.81
CA LYS A 499 -4.38 -4.48 -17.76
C LYS A 499 -3.57 -3.40 -17.03
N PHE A 500 -2.58 -2.82 -17.70
CA PHE A 500 -1.59 -1.92 -17.11
C PHE A 500 -1.32 -0.74 -18.05
N ASN A 501 -1.19 0.46 -17.48
CA ASN A 501 -0.90 1.70 -18.19
C ASN A 501 0.62 2.01 -18.15
N THR A 502 1.44 0.97 -18.20
CA THR A 502 2.91 1.00 -18.11
C THR A 502 3.46 -0.16 -18.93
N GLN A 503 4.50 0.05 -19.75
CA GLN A 503 5.10 -1.04 -20.51
C GLN A 503 5.62 -2.15 -19.58
N LEU A 504 5.08 -3.36 -19.76
CA LEU A 504 5.56 -4.57 -19.09
C LEU A 504 6.69 -5.21 -19.92
N THR A 505 7.69 -5.75 -19.24
CA THR A 505 8.96 -6.19 -19.87
C THR A 505 9.45 -7.55 -19.38
N ALA A 506 8.99 -8.02 -18.21
CA ALA A 506 9.32 -9.35 -17.69
C ALA A 506 8.11 -9.98 -17.00
N VAL A 507 8.06 -11.31 -16.98
CA VAL A 507 7.02 -12.08 -16.27
C VAL A 507 7.60 -13.37 -15.69
N ALA A 508 7.23 -13.70 -14.46
CA ALA A 508 7.51 -14.98 -13.81
C ALA A 508 6.30 -15.42 -12.97
N ALA A 509 6.07 -16.72 -12.81
CA ALA A 509 4.90 -17.25 -12.10
C ALA A 509 5.25 -18.38 -11.13
N THR A 510 4.54 -18.42 -10.00
CA THR A 510 4.68 -19.44 -8.95
C THR A 510 3.32 -19.69 -8.28
N SER A 511 3.10 -20.90 -7.78
CA SER A 511 1.81 -21.35 -7.25
C SER A 511 1.90 -21.74 -5.78
N THR A 512 1.03 -21.18 -4.94
CA THR A 512 0.72 -21.73 -3.61
C THR A 512 -0.36 -22.81 -3.71
N SER A 513 -0.75 -23.41 -2.59
CA SER A 513 -1.77 -24.46 -2.55
C SER A 513 -3.16 -24.00 -3.05
N GLY A 514 -3.47 -22.70 -2.96
CA GLY A 514 -4.72 -22.13 -3.48
C GLY A 514 -4.53 -21.12 -4.62
N TYR A 515 -3.46 -20.31 -4.58
CA TYR A 515 -3.34 -19.10 -5.38
C TYR A 515 -2.17 -19.15 -6.36
N THR A 516 -2.33 -18.56 -7.54
CA THR A 516 -1.23 -18.37 -8.49
C THR A 516 -0.76 -16.93 -8.40
N VAL A 517 0.53 -16.70 -8.15
CA VAL A 517 1.11 -15.37 -8.05
C VAL A 517 2.05 -15.13 -9.22
N VAL A 518 1.78 -14.05 -9.94
CA VAL A 518 2.55 -13.59 -11.09
C VAL A 518 3.35 -12.37 -10.69
N PHE A 519 4.65 -12.43 -10.95
CA PHE A 519 5.64 -11.38 -10.76
C PHE A 519 5.86 -10.72 -12.11
N ILE A 520 5.79 -9.39 -12.17
CA ILE A 520 5.84 -8.64 -13.42
C ILE A 520 6.88 -7.52 -13.30
N GLY A 521 7.84 -7.50 -14.23
CA GLY A 521 8.82 -6.42 -14.36
C GLY A 521 8.37 -5.36 -15.37
N THR A 522 8.65 -4.09 -15.09
CA THR A 522 8.22 -2.95 -15.91
C THR A 522 9.41 -2.19 -16.54
N ALA A 523 9.14 -1.43 -17.60
CA ALA A 523 10.13 -0.55 -18.23
C ALA A 523 10.62 0.59 -17.30
N ASN A 524 9.81 1.01 -16.31
CA ASN A 524 10.21 2.02 -15.33
C ASN A 524 10.96 1.45 -14.10
N GLY A 525 11.24 0.14 -14.05
CA GLY A 525 12.11 -0.46 -13.03
C GLY A 525 11.42 -0.91 -11.75
N HIS A 526 10.15 -1.29 -11.85
CA HIS A 526 9.33 -1.80 -10.75
C HIS A 526 9.06 -3.30 -10.91
N LEU A 527 8.83 -3.96 -9.78
CA LEU A 527 8.37 -5.35 -9.67
C LEU A 527 6.96 -5.36 -9.05
N LYS A 528 5.96 -5.66 -9.87
CA LYS A 528 4.56 -5.80 -9.44
C LYS A 528 4.26 -7.26 -9.07
N LYS A 529 3.48 -7.47 -8.01
CA LYS A 529 2.94 -8.77 -7.59
C LYS A 529 1.44 -8.81 -7.83
N VAL A 530 0.99 -9.80 -8.59
CA VAL A 530 -0.39 -9.97 -9.04
C VAL A 530 -0.89 -11.36 -8.62
N VAL A 531 -2.00 -11.41 -7.89
CA VAL A 531 -2.71 -12.68 -7.62
C VAL A 531 -3.68 -12.97 -8.76
N VAL A 532 -3.56 -14.15 -9.36
CA VAL A 532 -4.51 -14.67 -10.35
C VAL A 532 -5.46 -15.61 -9.61
N GLU A 533 -6.75 -15.27 -9.61
CA GLU A 533 -7.80 -16.03 -8.90
C GLU A 533 -8.68 -16.85 -9.85
N SER A 534 -8.78 -16.45 -11.12
CA SER A 534 -9.48 -17.21 -12.18
C SER A 534 -8.87 -16.94 -13.56
N ALA A 535 -9.42 -17.59 -14.59
CA ALA A 535 -9.05 -17.37 -15.99
C ALA A 535 -9.36 -15.95 -16.52
N ASP A 536 -10.19 -15.18 -15.81
CA ASP A 536 -10.66 -13.84 -16.19
C ASP A 536 -10.42 -12.77 -15.10
N SER A 537 -9.82 -13.14 -13.96
CA SER A 537 -9.66 -12.27 -12.80
C SER A 537 -8.28 -12.38 -12.16
N ALA A 538 -7.57 -11.25 -12.13
CA ALA A 538 -6.34 -11.07 -11.39
C ALA A 538 -6.26 -9.67 -10.76
N ASN A 539 -5.64 -9.55 -9.58
CA ASN A 539 -5.53 -8.31 -8.81
C ASN A 539 -4.06 -8.02 -8.48
N GLU A 540 -3.59 -6.80 -8.72
CA GLU A 540 -2.32 -6.31 -8.18
C GLU A 540 -2.46 -6.06 -6.67
N TYR A 541 -1.48 -6.51 -5.88
CA TYR A 541 -1.49 -6.32 -4.42
C TYR A 541 -0.18 -5.74 -3.86
N ALA A 542 0.90 -5.70 -4.65
CA ALA A 542 2.12 -4.99 -4.31
C ALA A 542 2.82 -4.44 -5.56
N ASP A 543 3.43 -3.28 -5.41
CA ASP A 543 4.33 -2.64 -6.37
C ASP A 543 5.61 -2.28 -5.62
N ILE A 544 6.77 -2.76 -6.09
CA ILE A 544 8.06 -2.62 -5.43
C ILE A 544 9.03 -1.93 -6.40
N PRO A 545 9.54 -0.73 -6.09
CA PRO A 545 10.59 -0.11 -6.88
C PRO A 545 11.89 -0.92 -6.69
N ILE A 546 12.42 -1.49 -7.79
CA ILE A 546 13.72 -2.18 -7.79
C ILE A 546 14.80 -1.17 -8.16
N LYS A 547 14.67 -0.57 -9.35
CA LYS A 547 15.60 0.44 -9.86
C LYS A 547 14.89 1.45 -10.74
N ILE A 548 14.33 2.48 -10.11
CA ILE A 548 13.50 3.51 -10.77
C ILE A 548 14.23 4.08 -12.01
N GLY A 549 13.56 3.99 -13.16
CA GLY A 549 14.10 4.47 -14.46
C GLY A 549 15.00 3.48 -15.20
N SER A 550 15.14 2.24 -14.74
CA SER A 550 15.87 1.16 -15.45
C SER A 550 14.96 -0.02 -15.73
N THR A 551 14.78 -0.36 -17.00
CA THR A 551 13.97 -1.51 -17.46
C THR A 551 14.37 -2.81 -16.76
N ILE A 552 13.37 -3.54 -16.27
CA ILE A 552 13.54 -4.92 -15.79
C ILE A 552 13.72 -5.88 -16.97
N ASN A 553 14.75 -6.72 -16.92
CA ASN A 553 15.05 -7.72 -17.94
C ASN A 553 14.06 -8.90 -17.86
N SER A 554 13.72 -9.50 -19.01
CA SER A 554 12.88 -10.70 -19.12
C SER A 554 13.37 -11.89 -18.29
N ASP A 555 14.69 -11.99 -18.07
CA ASP A 555 15.35 -13.10 -17.39
C ASP A 555 15.18 -12.98 -15.87
N MET A 556 13.98 -13.32 -15.40
CA MET A 556 13.56 -13.28 -14.00
C MET A 556 13.36 -14.70 -13.46
N HIS A 557 14.12 -15.08 -12.42
CA HIS A 557 14.21 -16.45 -11.94
C HIS A 557 14.05 -16.57 -10.42
N PHE A 558 13.37 -17.61 -9.96
CA PHE A 558 13.25 -17.94 -8.52
C PHE A 558 14.51 -18.66 -7.98
N ASP A 559 14.70 -18.63 -6.65
CA ASP A 559 15.63 -19.57 -5.98
C ASP A 559 15.07 -21.01 -5.99
N SER A 560 15.91 -21.98 -5.62
CA SER A 560 15.56 -23.41 -5.65
C SER A 560 14.40 -23.83 -4.72
N ARG A 561 13.82 -22.90 -3.95
CA ARG A 561 12.69 -23.10 -3.05
C ARG A 561 11.49 -22.18 -3.32
N ASN A 562 11.56 -21.33 -4.35
CA ASN A 562 10.58 -20.28 -4.65
C ASN A 562 10.26 -19.35 -3.45
N LEU A 563 11.26 -19.07 -2.61
CA LEU A 563 11.21 -18.11 -1.50
C LEU A 563 11.79 -16.74 -1.88
N TYR A 564 12.70 -16.72 -2.85
CA TYR A 564 13.30 -15.53 -3.41
C TYR A 564 13.15 -15.50 -4.93
N ILE A 565 13.17 -14.30 -5.50
CA ILE A 565 13.21 -14.05 -6.94
C ILE A 565 14.36 -13.09 -7.23
N TYR A 566 15.20 -13.46 -8.20
CA TYR A 566 16.28 -12.62 -8.72
C TYR A 566 15.73 -11.77 -9.86
N VAL A 567 15.85 -10.47 -9.72
CA VAL A 567 15.36 -9.47 -10.66
C VAL A 567 16.54 -8.71 -11.23
N MET A 568 16.74 -8.82 -12.54
CA MET A 568 17.78 -8.10 -13.28
C MET A 568 17.22 -6.79 -13.84
N SER A 569 17.99 -5.72 -13.71
CA SER A 569 17.79 -4.44 -14.39
C SER A 569 18.98 -4.18 -15.33
N SER A 570 19.09 -2.98 -15.92
CA SER A 570 20.11 -2.68 -16.93
C SER A 570 21.56 -2.92 -16.49
N ASN A 571 21.92 -2.70 -15.22
CA ASN A 571 23.28 -2.88 -14.71
C ASN A 571 23.34 -3.37 -13.24
N GLU A 572 22.32 -4.09 -12.79
CA GLU A 572 22.16 -4.49 -11.39
C GLU A 572 21.24 -5.71 -11.26
N VAL A 573 21.54 -6.58 -10.29
CA VAL A 573 20.68 -7.71 -9.91
C VAL A 573 20.28 -7.57 -8.44
N ALA A 574 18.99 -7.69 -8.17
CA ALA A 574 18.40 -7.62 -6.83
C ALA A 574 17.76 -8.98 -6.46
N LYS A 575 17.99 -9.43 -5.22
CA LYS A 575 17.34 -10.61 -4.62
C LYS A 575 16.16 -10.13 -3.77
N VAL A 576 14.95 -10.51 -4.18
CA VAL A 576 13.69 -10.03 -3.58
C VAL A 576 12.94 -11.18 -2.94
N LYS A 577 12.36 -10.99 -1.75
CA LYS A 577 11.50 -11.97 -1.09
C LYS A 577 10.19 -12.15 -1.85
N VAL A 578 9.81 -13.41 -2.09
CA VAL A 578 8.52 -13.78 -2.71
C VAL A 578 7.35 -13.32 -1.82
N TYR A 579 7.49 -13.42 -0.51
CA TYR A 579 6.59 -12.85 0.50
C TYR A 579 7.37 -12.38 1.73
N ASP A 580 6.83 -11.41 2.47
CA ASP A 580 7.20 -11.21 3.86
C ASP A 580 5.93 -10.94 4.68
N CYS A 581 5.58 -11.90 5.53
CA CYS A 581 4.40 -11.80 6.38
C CYS A 581 4.73 -11.20 7.75
N SER A 582 6.00 -11.12 8.12
CA SER A 582 6.41 -10.68 9.47
C SER A 582 6.32 -9.16 9.66
N ASP A 583 6.19 -8.39 8.57
CA ASP A 583 5.86 -6.96 8.61
C ASP A 583 4.41 -6.68 9.10
N TYR A 584 3.52 -7.70 9.17
CA TYR A 584 2.12 -7.53 9.59
C TYR A 584 1.90 -7.99 11.04
N SER A 585 1.66 -7.02 11.93
CA SER A 585 1.59 -7.21 13.38
C SER A 585 0.22 -7.65 13.89
N THR A 586 -0.86 -7.27 13.20
CA THR A 586 -2.23 -7.65 13.55
C THR A 586 -2.90 -8.50 12.47
N CYS A 587 -3.92 -9.26 12.86
CA CYS A 587 -4.76 -9.99 11.90
C CYS A 587 -5.42 -9.06 10.86
N GLY A 588 -5.79 -7.84 11.26
CA GLY A 588 -6.38 -6.84 10.37
C GLY A 588 -5.41 -6.40 9.27
N GLU A 589 -4.16 -6.12 9.63
CA GLU A 589 -3.08 -5.86 8.66
C GLU A 589 -2.82 -7.08 7.77
N CYS A 590 -2.66 -8.26 8.37
CA CYS A 590 -2.30 -9.50 7.70
C CYS A 590 -3.30 -9.89 6.60
N LEU A 591 -4.60 -9.88 6.91
CA LEU A 591 -5.65 -10.20 5.94
C LEU A 591 -5.97 -9.00 5.02
N GLY A 592 -5.82 -7.77 5.53
CA GLY A 592 -6.01 -6.54 4.76
C GLY A 592 -4.97 -6.34 3.64
N ALA A 593 -3.76 -6.88 3.82
CA ALA A 593 -2.70 -6.86 2.81
C ALA A 593 -3.01 -7.69 1.56
N ARG A 594 -3.92 -8.68 1.65
CA ARG A 594 -4.31 -9.60 0.56
C ARG A 594 -3.14 -10.36 -0.11
N ASP A 595 -2.00 -10.47 0.57
CA ASP A 595 -0.87 -11.28 0.07
C ASP A 595 -1.26 -12.77 0.13
N PRO A 596 -1.27 -13.52 -0.99
CA PRO A 596 -1.71 -14.92 -1.02
C PRO A 596 -0.78 -15.92 -0.32
N TYR A 597 0.43 -15.50 0.06
CA TYR A 597 1.31 -16.29 0.92
C TYR A 597 0.97 -16.10 2.39
N CYS A 598 0.34 -15.00 2.78
CA CYS A 598 0.13 -14.62 4.16
C CYS A 598 -1.26 -14.98 4.68
N GLY A 599 -1.30 -15.39 5.94
CA GLY A 599 -2.54 -15.60 6.69
C GLY A 599 -2.25 -15.61 8.18
N TRP A 600 -3.30 -15.54 8.98
CA TRP A 600 -3.18 -15.39 10.41
C TRP A 600 -3.10 -16.74 11.12
N CYS A 601 -2.00 -17.02 11.82
CA CYS A 601 -1.91 -18.17 12.72
C CYS A 601 -2.67 -17.80 14.02
N SER A 602 -3.94 -18.14 14.12
CA SER A 602 -4.83 -17.73 15.22
C SER A 602 -4.35 -18.14 16.60
N LEU A 603 -3.60 -19.25 16.70
CA LEU A 603 -3.04 -19.79 17.95
C LEU A 603 -1.75 -19.10 18.39
N GLU A 604 -0.99 -18.53 17.44
CA GLU A 604 0.34 -17.98 17.65
C GLU A 604 0.37 -16.45 17.55
N ASN A 605 -0.78 -15.81 17.29
CA ASN A 605 -0.95 -14.37 17.14
C ASN A 605 0.12 -13.74 16.21
N LYS A 606 0.35 -14.38 15.06
CA LYS A 606 1.36 -13.97 14.06
C LYS A 606 0.80 -14.10 12.65
N CYS A 607 1.22 -13.21 11.75
CA CYS A 607 0.99 -13.36 10.32
C CYS A 607 2.11 -14.24 9.72
N SER A 608 1.76 -15.35 9.07
CA SER A 608 2.76 -16.26 8.48
C SER A 608 2.14 -17.17 7.40
N PRO A 609 2.95 -17.79 6.52
CA PRO A 609 2.45 -18.78 5.57
C PRO A 609 1.93 -20.02 6.30
N ARG A 610 0.96 -20.70 5.68
CA ARG A 610 0.27 -21.86 6.30
C ARG A 610 1.21 -22.94 6.83
N SER A 611 2.33 -23.19 6.15
CA SER A 611 3.36 -24.16 6.53
C SER A 611 4.22 -23.75 7.74
N SER A 612 4.11 -22.51 8.22
CA SER A 612 4.83 -21.97 9.37
C SER A 612 3.92 -21.71 10.58
N CYS A 613 2.63 -22.03 10.49
CA CYS A 613 1.74 -22.11 11.64
C CYS A 613 1.74 -23.53 12.24
N GLN A 614 1.55 -23.64 13.56
CA GLN A 614 1.36 -24.94 14.20
C GLN A 614 -0.01 -25.55 13.82
N ASP A 615 0.03 -26.71 13.15
CA ASP A 615 -1.13 -27.39 12.55
C ASP A 615 -1.93 -28.19 13.59
N ASP A 616 -3.20 -27.84 13.83
CA ASP A 616 -4.17 -28.72 14.50
C ASP A 616 -5.23 -29.15 13.49
N ALA A 617 -5.05 -30.36 12.95
CA ALA A 617 -5.86 -30.95 11.88
C ALA A 617 -7.38 -31.10 12.19
N ASN A 618 -7.84 -30.67 13.37
CA ASN A 618 -9.24 -30.69 13.78
C ASN A 618 -9.95 -29.33 13.67
N ASP A 619 -9.22 -28.21 13.52
CA ASP A 619 -9.80 -26.86 13.52
C ASP A 619 -9.53 -26.12 12.20
N PRO A 620 -10.55 -25.77 11.39
CA PRO A 620 -10.34 -24.98 10.18
C PRO A 620 -9.95 -23.52 10.42
N LEU A 621 -10.00 -23.01 11.66
CA LEU A 621 -9.70 -21.60 12.01
C LEU A 621 -8.28 -21.37 12.55
N TYR A 622 -7.44 -22.41 12.66
CA TYR A 622 -6.03 -22.28 13.10
C TYR A 622 -5.19 -21.35 12.20
N TRP A 623 -5.46 -21.37 10.88
CA TRP A 623 -4.87 -20.49 9.88
C TRP A 623 -5.95 -19.86 9.00
N VAL A 624 -6.10 -18.55 9.11
CA VAL A 624 -7.11 -17.78 8.36
C VAL A 624 -6.47 -17.10 7.15
N SER A 625 -7.08 -17.23 5.97
CA SER A 625 -6.66 -16.53 4.75
C SER A 625 -7.61 -15.40 4.39
N TYR A 626 -7.17 -14.43 3.58
CA TYR A 626 -7.96 -13.25 3.22
C TYR A 626 -9.27 -13.55 2.49
N LYS A 627 -9.37 -14.71 1.79
CA LYS A 627 -10.62 -15.20 1.19
C LYS A 627 -11.57 -15.85 2.20
N THR A 628 -11.04 -16.57 3.20
CA THR A 628 -11.78 -17.67 3.86
C THR A 628 -12.30 -17.35 5.26
N GLY A 629 -11.86 -16.28 5.91
CA GLY A 629 -12.32 -16.00 7.26
C GLY A 629 -12.08 -14.59 7.75
N LYS A 630 -12.63 -14.32 8.94
CA LYS A 630 -12.50 -13.07 9.68
C LYS A 630 -11.63 -13.32 10.91
N CYS A 631 -10.94 -12.28 11.36
CA CYS A 631 -10.16 -12.30 12.59
C CYS A 631 -11.02 -12.67 13.81
N THR A 632 -10.41 -13.34 14.79
CA THR A 632 -10.99 -13.49 16.13
C THR A 632 -11.13 -12.11 16.77
N THR A 633 -12.33 -11.75 17.20
CA THR A 633 -12.61 -10.42 17.79
C THR A 633 -13.53 -10.55 19.01
N ILE A 634 -13.24 -9.75 20.05
CA ILE A 634 -14.16 -9.56 21.17
C ILE A 634 -15.25 -8.60 20.69
N THR A 635 -16.49 -9.06 20.60
CA THR A 635 -17.63 -8.25 20.12
C THR A 635 -18.32 -7.49 21.24
N SER A 636 -18.22 -7.97 22.49
CA SER A 636 -18.62 -7.22 23.69
C SER A 636 -18.00 -7.78 24.97
N VAL A 637 -17.90 -6.94 25.99
CA VAL A 637 -17.51 -7.30 27.37
C VAL A 637 -18.60 -6.79 28.32
N VAL A 638 -19.12 -7.65 29.19
CA VAL A 638 -20.22 -7.33 30.10
C VAL A 638 -19.85 -7.66 31.55
N PRO A 639 -19.75 -6.66 32.46
CA PRO A 639 -19.70 -5.22 32.17
C PRO A 639 -18.38 -4.85 31.46
N HIS A 640 -18.35 -3.72 30.75
CA HIS A 640 -17.15 -3.20 30.06
C HIS A 640 -16.21 -2.37 30.96
N GLN A 641 -16.67 -2.02 32.16
CA GLN A 641 -15.93 -1.23 33.15
C GLN A 641 -16.31 -1.65 34.58
N LEU A 642 -15.42 -1.44 35.55
CA LEU A 642 -15.64 -1.87 36.93
C LEU A 642 -14.98 -0.94 37.98
N GLN A 643 -15.65 -0.74 39.11
CA GLN A 643 -15.07 -0.06 40.27
C GLN A 643 -13.92 -0.90 40.83
N ARG A 644 -12.72 -0.31 40.98
CA ARG A 644 -11.45 -0.95 41.38
C ARG A 644 -11.52 -1.75 42.68
N THR A 645 -12.40 -1.38 43.61
CA THR A 645 -12.62 -2.07 44.88
C THR A 645 -13.58 -3.28 44.79
N THR A 646 -14.12 -3.59 43.61
CA THR A 646 -15.07 -4.69 43.40
C THR A 646 -14.47 -5.77 42.48
N ALA A 647 -14.75 -7.04 42.79
CA ALA A 647 -14.36 -8.18 41.96
C ALA A 647 -15.61 -8.82 41.33
N ARG A 648 -15.55 -9.18 40.05
CA ARG A 648 -16.68 -9.71 39.29
C ARG A 648 -16.22 -10.68 38.20
N THR A 649 -17.10 -11.59 37.78
CA THR A 649 -16.90 -12.34 36.54
C THR A 649 -17.43 -11.51 35.37
N LEU A 650 -16.57 -11.23 34.40
CA LEU A 650 -16.90 -10.61 33.13
C LEU A 650 -17.34 -11.69 32.13
N GLU A 651 -18.35 -11.39 31.33
CA GLU A 651 -18.69 -12.18 30.15
C GLU A 651 -18.11 -11.50 28.90
N LEU A 652 -17.26 -12.21 28.16
CA LEU A 652 -16.71 -11.77 26.88
C LEU A 652 -17.38 -12.58 25.76
N ILE A 653 -18.05 -11.90 24.84
CA ILE A 653 -18.53 -12.52 23.60
C ILE A 653 -17.39 -12.40 22.57
N ILE A 654 -17.01 -13.53 21.98
CA ILE A 654 -15.85 -13.61 21.07
C ILE A 654 -16.25 -14.38 19.81
N ASP A 655 -16.18 -13.70 18.67
CA ASP A 655 -16.45 -14.26 17.36
C ASP A 655 -15.18 -14.92 16.79
N HIS A 656 -15.36 -16.03 16.05
CA HIS A 656 -14.27 -16.80 15.41
C HIS A 656 -13.15 -17.26 16.38
N LEU A 657 -13.49 -17.59 17.63
CA LEU A 657 -12.55 -18.17 18.60
C LEU A 657 -12.25 -19.65 18.26
N PRO A 658 -10.97 -20.06 18.07
CA PRO A 658 -10.62 -21.43 17.69
C PRO A 658 -10.97 -22.50 18.76
N GLN A 659 -11.07 -23.76 18.32
CA GLN A 659 -11.40 -24.94 19.12
C GLN A 659 -10.21 -25.46 19.93
N LEU A 660 -9.60 -24.57 20.71
CA LEU A 660 -8.57 -24.87 21.70
C LEU A 660 -8.97 -26.03 22.64
N LYS A 661 -8.06 -27.01 22.75
CA LYS A 661 -8.04 -28.10 23.73
C LYS A 661 -7.47 -27.68 25.09
N GLU A 662 -6.65 -26.63 25.11
CA GLU A 662 -6.01 -26.09 26.32
C GLU A 662 -6.94 -25.20 27.14
N ASN A 663 -6.62 -25.05 28.43
CA ASN A 663 -7.31 -24.11 29.31
C ASN A 663 -6.92 -22.66 28.97
N LEU A 664 -7.94 -21.83 28.76
CA LEU A 664 -7.78 -20.40 28.57
C LEU A 664 -7.57 -19.67 29.90
N VAL A 665 -6.78 -18.60 29.85
CA VAL A 665 -6.62 -17.61 30.91
C VAL A 665 -6.88 -16.22 30.35
N CYS A 666 -7.35 -15.32 31.21
CA CYS A 666 -7.51 -13.91 30.86
C CYS A 666 -6.37 -13.11 31.49
N ALA A 667 -5.71 -12.27 30.70
CA ALA A 667 -4.67 -11.36 31.17
C ALA A 667 -5.22 -9.94 31.19
N PHE A 668 -5.01 -9.25 32.32
CA PHE A 668 -5.25 -7.83 32.48
C PHE A 668 -3.88 -7.16 32.53
N THR A 669 -3.45 -6.59 31.42
CA THR A 669 -2.11 -6.01 31.26
C THR A 669 -2.16 -4.50 31.41
N THR A 670 -1.43 -3.98 32.39
CA THR A 670 -1.15 -2.55 32.58
C THR A 670 0.33 -2.28 32.29
N GLU A 671 0.72 -1.00 32.25
CA GLU A 671 2.12 -0.59 31.98
C GLU A 671 3.12 -1.20 32.98
N GLU A 672 2.71 -1.42 34.23
CA GLU A 672 3.55 -2.03 35.27
C GLU A 672 3.57 -3.57 35.22
N LYS A 673 2.46 -4.22 34.86
CA LYS A 673 2.26 -5.66 35.13
C LYS A 673 1.11 -6.30 34.35
N ALA A 674 1.29 -7.58 33.97
CA ALA A 674 0.20 -8.46 33.57
C ALA A 674 -0.34 -9.27 34.77
N LEU A 675 -1.67 -9.26 34.96
CA LEU A 675 -2.38 -10.02 35.98
C LEU A 675 -3.24 -11.11 35.33
N PHE A 676 -2.98 -12.37 35.66
CA PHE A 676 -3.63 -13.53 35.03
C PHE A 676 -4.74 -14.11 35.91
N THR A 677 -5.86 -14.48 35.28
CA THR A 677 -6.99 -15.14 35.94
C THR A 677 -7.52 -16.31 35.13
N ASN A 678 -8.18 -17.26 35.81
CA ASN A 678 -8.77 -18.43 35.15
C ASN A 678 -10.00 -18.02 34.33
N ALA A 679 -10.11 -18.58 33.12
CA ALA A 679 -11.20 -18.34 32.20
C ALA A 679 -12.03 -19.61 31.98
N THR A 680 -13.35 -19.49 31.85
CA THR A 680 -14.23 -20.63 31.53
C THR A 680 -14.88 -20.46 30.16
N LYS A 681 -14.71 -21.46 29.29
CA LYS A 681 -15.17 -21.43 27.90
C LYS A 681 -16.70 -21.50 27.83
N LYS A 682 -17.32 -20.55 27.14
CA LYS A 682 -18.77 -20.50 26.83
C LYS A 682 -18.98 -20.89 25.35
N ARG A 683 -20.23 -21.06 24.91
CA ARG A 683 -20.51 -21.43 23.49
C ARG A 683 -20.06 -20.36 22.49
N ASN A 684 -20.15 -19.08 22.86
CA ASN A 684 -19.86 -17.93 21.99
C ASN A 684 -18.84 -16.98 22.64
N GLY A 685 -17.82 -17.51 23.33
CA GLY A 685 -16.82 -16.69 24.03
C GLY A 685 -16.38 -17.29 25.35
N VAL A 686 -16.06 -16.43 26.32
CA VAL A 686 -15.32 -16.79 27.54
C VAL A 686 -15.78 -15.95 28.73
N ASN A 687 -15.92 -16.58 29.90
CA ASN A 687 -16.11 -15.86 31.16
C ASN A 687 -14.75 -15.67 31.84
N CYS A 688 -14.35 -14.42 32.07
CA CYS A 688 -13.12 -14.06 32.78
C CYS A 688 -13.43 -13.65 34.23
N THR A 689 -12.69 -14.14 35.21
CA THR A 689 -12.72 -13.52 36.56
C THR A 689 -11.81 -12.29 36.58
N THR A 690 -12.19 -11.19 37.23
CA THR A 690 -11.28 -10.04 37.40
C THR A 690 -10.15 -10.37 38.39
N PRO A 691 -8.99 -9.69 38.32
CA PRO A 691 -7.92 -9.85 39.30
C PRO A 691 -8.38 -9.49 40.71
N ARG A 692 -7.61 -9.90 41.71
CA ARG A 692 -7.85 -9.47 43.09
C ARG A 692 -7.49 -7.99 43.26
N THR A 693 -8.26 -7.29 44.09
CA THR A 693 -8.21 -5.83 44.25
C THR A 693 -6.95 -5.33 44.95
N ASP A 694 -6.25 -6.19 45.70
CA ASP A 694 -4.93 -5.97 46.29
C ASP A 694 -3.78 -6.03 45.28
N MET A 695 -4.02 -6.61 44.09
CA MET A 695 -3.02 -6.76 43.03
C MET A 695 -3.16 -5.72 41.90
N LEU A 696 -4.24 -4.94 41.89
CA LEU A 696 -4.46 -3.87 40.93
C LEU A 696 -3.55 -2.65 41.25
N PRO A 697 -3.06 -1.91 40.24
CA PRO A 697 -2.26 -0.72 40.47
C PRO A 697 -3.03 0.38 41.22
N GLN A 698 -2.28 1.34 41.77
CA GLN A 698 -2.86 2.56 42.30
C GLN A 698 -3.12 3.55 41.16
N ILE A 699 -4.22 4.29 41.25
CA ILE A 699 -4.51 5.38 40.31
C ILE A 699 -3.64 6.57 40.69
N GLU A 700 -2.93 7.14 39.71
CA GLU A 700 -2.07 8.31 39.89
C GLU A 700 -2.82 9.52 40.44
N GLN A 701 -2.11 10.41 41.15
CA GLN A 701 -2.71 11.63 41.69
C GLN A 701 -3.22 12.53 40.57
N GLY A 702 -4.54 12.73 40.52
CA GLY A 702 -5.23 13.53 39.50
C GLY A 702 -5.92 12.72 38.41
N LYS A 703 -5.60 11.43 38.25
CA LYS A 703 -6.41 10.49 37.45
C LYS A 703 -7.58 9.94 38.28
N HIS A 704 -8.63 9.46 37.61
CA HIS A 704 -9.85 8.91 38.23
C HIS A 704 -10.13 7.44 37.82
N HIS A 705 -9.36 6.91 36.87
CA HIS A 705 -9.41 5.55 36.37
C HIS A 705 -8.03 5.14 35.83
N PHE A 706 -7.86 3.85 35.55
CA PHE A 706 -6.83 3.34 34.65
C PHE A 706 -7.44 2.32 33.68
N THR A 707 -6.85 2.19 32.50
CA THR A 707 -7.25 1.20 31.50
C THR A 707 -6.24 0.05 31.51
N ALA A 708 -6.75 -1.18 31.52
CA ALA A 708 -5.94 -2.39 31.35
C ALA A 708 -6.31 -3.03 30.01
N LYS A 709 -5.30 -3.50 29.27
CA LYS A 709 -5.52 -4.31 28.08
C LYS A 709 -5.96 -5.71 28.53
N LEU A 710 -7.24 -6.01 28.35
CA LEU A 710 -7.86 -7.30 28.65
C LEU A 710 -7.70 -8.21 27.43
N SER A 711 -6.89 -9.25 27.57
CA SER A 711 -6.69 -10.27 26.53
C SER A 711 -7.03 -11.68 26.99
N VAL A 712 -7.33 -12.54 26.02
CA VAL A 712 -7.59 -13.97 26.22
C VAL A 712 -6.47 -14.76 25.56
N ARG A 713 -5.86 -15.69 26.29
CA ARG A 713 -4.69 -16.47 25.85
C ARG A 713 -4.70 -17.89 26.39
N THR A 714 -3.91 -18.79 25.81
CA THR A 714 -3.53 -20.03 26.49
C THR A 714 -2.49 -19.72 27.57
N LYS A 715 -2.31 -20.66 28.51
CA LYS A 715 -1.46 -20.46 29.70
C LYS A 715 -0.03 -20.02 29.37
N ASP A 716 0.58 -20.67 28.38
CA ASP A 716 1.99 -20.49 28.01
C ASP A 716 2.17 -19.91 26.59
N GLY A 717 1.07 -19.71 25.84
CA GLY A 717 1.03 -19.07 24.51
C GLY A 717 0.67 -17.58 24.53
N PRO A 718 0.60 -16.92 23.35
CA PRO A 718 0.39 -15.47 23.22
C PRO A 718 -1.08 -15.03 23.38
N ASP A 719 -1.27 -13.71 23.46
CA ASP A 719 -2.59 -13.05 23.45
C ASP A 719 -3.31 -13.32 22.13
N LEU A 720 -4.42 -14.08 22.15
CA LEU A 720 -5.16 -14.49 20.94
C LEU A 720 -6.07 -13.38 20.41
N VAL A 721 -6.58 -12.56 21.33
CA VAL A 721 -7.45 -11.41 21.10
C VAL A 721 -7.41 -10.50 22.32
N SER A 722 -7.52 -9.19 22.12
CA SER A 722 -7.46 -8.19 23.19
C SER A 722 -8.44 -7.03 22.96
N THR A 723 -8.93 -6.43 24.05
CA THR A 723 -9.69 -5.19 24.08
C THR A 723 -9.31 -4.37 25.31
N ASP A 724 -9.70 -3.11 25.35
CA ASP A 724 -9.47 -2.24 26.51
C ASP A 724 -10.56 -2.45 27.58
N PHE A 725 -10.16 -2.43 28.85
CA PHE A 725 -11.04 -2.60 30.01
C PHE A 725 -10.71 -1.58 31.11
N THR A 726 -11.70 -0.80 31.53
CA THR A 726 -11.47 0.34 32.43
C THR A 726 -11.80 0.01 33.89
N PHE A 727 -10.81 0.22 34.77
CA PHE A 727 -10.99 0.22 36.22
C PHE A 727 -11.07 1.66 36.73
N PHE A 728 -12.21 2.07 37.27
CA PHE A 728 -12.42 3.40 37.85
C PHE A 728 -12.45 3.36 39.38
N ASP A 729 -12.25 4.51 40.03
CA ASP A 729 -12.43 4.60 41.48
C ASP A 729 -13.15 5.90 41.87
N CYS A 730 -14.47 5.78 42.10
CA CYS A 730 -15.33 6.92 42.44
C CYS A 730 -14.81 7.73 43.64
N SER A 731 -14.13 7.08 44.60
CA SER A 731 -13.63 7.73 45.82
C SER A 731 -12.60 8.85 45.55
N THR A 732 -12.00 8.87 44.36
CA THR A 732 -11.06 9.91 43.92
C THR A 732 -11.74 11.24 43.55
N HIS A 733 -13.07 11.27 43.36
CA HIS A 733 -13.80 12.51 43.07
C HIS A 733 -14.17 13.27 44.36
N SER A 734 -13.49 14.40 44.61
CA SER A 734 -13.68 15.26 45.80
C SER A 734 -14.87 16.25 45.72
N SER A 735 -15.63 16.25 44.63
CA SER A 735 -16.71 17.22 44.39
C SER A 735 -17.93 16.54 43.76
N CYS A 736 -19.13 16.87 44.24
CA CYS A 736 -20.41 16.35 43.72
C CYS A 736 -20.48 16.50 42.20
N THR A 737 -20.25 17.71 41.67
CA THR A 737 -20.36 18.02 40.25
C THR A 737 -19.38 17.20 39.39
N ARG A 738 -18.19 16.87 39.92
CA ARG A 738 -17.22 15.99 39.22
C ARG A 738 -17.59 14.51 39.33
N CYS A 739 -18.15 14.10 40.46
CA CYS A 739 -18.63 12.75 40.71
C CYS A 739 -19.81 12.38 39.78
N VAL A 740 -20.89 13.17 39.81
CA VAL A 740 -22.15 12.81 39.13
C VAL A 740 -22.15 13.14 37.64
N SER A 741 -21.21 13.98 37.17
CA SER A 741 -20.92 14.20 35.75
C SER A 741 -19.70 13.41 35.26
N SER A 742 -19.18 12.47 36.05
CA SER A 742 -18.16 11.54 35.54
C SER A 742 -18.78 10.59 34.52
N GLU A 743 -17.94 10.04 33.64
CA GLU A 743 -18.37 9.03 32.65
C GLU A 743 -18.70 7.69 33.34
N PHE A 744 -18.29 7.52 34.60
CA PHE A 744 -18.47 6.32 35.42
C PHE A 744 -19.79 6.33 36.19
N PRO A 745 -20.36 5.17 36.53
CA PRO A 745 -21.59 5.04 37.32
C PRO A 745 -21.32 5.32 38.82
N CYS A 746 -20.88 6.54 39.12
CA CYS A 746 -20.59 7.04 40.46
C CYS A 746 -21.71 7.94 40.98
N ASP A 747 -22.03 7.84 42.27
CA ASP A 747 -23.05 8.66 42.93
C ASP A 747 -22.47 9.39 44.13
N TRP A 748 -23.17 10.43 44.59
CA TRP A 748 -22.73 11.30 45.66
C TRP A 748 -23.65 11.20 46.89
N CYS A 749 -23.05 10.91 48.06
CA CYS A 749 -23.72 11.07 49.35
C CYS A 749 -23.53 12.52 49.84
N VAL A 750 -24.61 13.26 50.06
CA VAL A 750 -24.59 14.70 50.34
C VAL A 750 -24.13 15.03 51.76
N GLU A 751 -24.60 14.31 52.77
CA GLU A 751 -24.25 14.51 54.18
C GLU A 751 -22.84 13.97 54.51
N ALA A 752 -22.51 12.78 53.99
CA ALA A 752 -21.24 12.11 54.23
C ALA A 752 -20.08 12.65 53.36
N HIS A 753 -20.34 13.64 52.51
CA HIS A 753 -19.42 14.33 51.59
C HIS A 753 -18.46 13.35 50.88
N ARG A 754 -19.03 12.41 50.10
CA ARG A 754 -18.23 11.42 49.37
C ARG A 754 -18.88 11.00 48.05
N CYS A 755 -18.03 10.72 47.08
CA CYS A 755 -18.39 10.00 45.87
C CYS A 755 -18.20 8.49 46.10
N THR A 756 -19.14 7.66 45.66
CA THR A 756 -19.12 6.20 45.86
C THR A 756 -19.77 5.47 44.68
N HIS A 757 -19.39 4.22 44.49
CA HIS A 757 -20.11 3.26 43.63
C HIS A 757 -21.13 2.43 44.44
N ASP A 758 -20.80 2.10 45.70
CA ASP A 758 -21.70 1.42 46.62
C ASP A 758 -22.46 2.45 47.45
N THR A 759 -23.74 2.61 47.15
CA THR A 759 -24.64 3.55 47.84
C THR A 759 -25.35 2.93 49.04
N ALA A 760 -25.42 1.60 49.10
CA ALA A 760 -26.12 0.86 50.15
C ALA A 760 -25.30 0.81 51.46
N GLU A 761 -23.98 0.73 51.35
CA GLU A 761 -23.05 0.84 52.48
C GLU A 761 -22.70 2.30 52.79
N ASN A 762 -22.31 3.09 51.79
CA ASN A 762 -21.68 4.40 52.04
C ASN A 762 -22.64 5.61 52.10
N CYS A 763 -23.84 5.52 51.52
CA CYS A 763 -24.86 6.57 51.57
C CYS A 763 -26.09 6.15 52.40
N ARG A 764 -25.95 5.22 53.35
CA ARG A 764 -27.09 4.67 54.10
C ARG A 764 -27.75 5.75 54.97
N ASN A 765 -29.03 6.02 54.68
CA ASN A 765 -29.85 7.12 55.22
C ASN A 765 -29.40 8.54 54.79
N ASP A 766 -28.43 8.66 53.89
CA ASP A 766 -27.98 9.95 53.32
C ASP A 766 -28.86 10.33 52.10
N ILE A 767 -28.86 11.60 51.73
CA ILE A 767 -29.41 12.07 50.46
C ILE A 767 -28.46 11.70 49.32
N LEU A 768 -28.93 10.79 48.47
CA LEU A 768 -28.23 10.41 47.25
C LEU A 768 -28.51 11.40 46.10
N VAL A 769 -27.44 11.80 45.39
CA VAL A 769 -27.51 12.36 44.03
C VAL A 769 -26.84 11.36 43.10
N THR A 770 -27.57 10.83 42.11
CA THR A 770 -27.06 9.78 41.22
C THR A 770 -26.25 10.34 40.06
N GLY A 771 -25.26 9.58 39.59
CA GLY A 771 -24.50 9.91 38.39
C GLY A 771 -25.33 9.82 37.12
N VAL A 772 -25.03 10.67 36.12
CA VAL A 772 -25.69 10.64 34.80
C VAL A 772 -25.49 9.28 34.13
N SER A 773 -24.33 8.65 34.30
CA SER A 773 -24.01 7.32 33.77
C SER A 773 -24.63 6.13 34.53
N ARG A 774 -25.37 6.35 35.63
CA ARG A 774 -26.08 5.25 36.32
C ARG A 774 -27.40 4.96 35.62
N ILE A 775 -27.50 3.77 35.02
CA ILE A 775 -28.73 3.29 34.37
C ILE A 775 -29.79 2.94 35.41
N GLY A 776 -30.88 3.70 35.47
CA GLY A 776 -32.06 3.41 36.29
C GLY A 776 -32.95 4.65 36.50
N PRO A 777 -34.21 4.46 36.96
CA PRO A 777 -35.07 5.58 37.32
C PRO A 777 -34.58 6.26 38.61
N SER A 778 -34.09 7.50 38.49
CA SER A 778 -33.70 8.35 39.62
C SER A 778 -34.39 9.71 39.53
N TYR A 779 -34.93 10.18 40.65
CA TYR A 779 -35.54 11.51 40.77
C TYR A 779 -34.51 12.63 40.95
N ARG A 780 -33.24 12.31 41.23
CA ARG A 780 -32.15 13.26 41.53
C ARG A 780 -30.87 12.83 40.83
N SER A 781 -30.82 12.97 39.51
CA SER A 781 -29.68 12.54 38.69
C SER A 781 -28.96 13.71 38.03
N GLY A 782 -27.63 13.69 38.09
CA GLY A 782 -26.75 14.64 37.42
C GLY A 782 -26.50 15.96 38.18
N PRO A 783 -25.64 16.84 37.62
CA PRO A 783 -25.03 17.96 38.33
C PRO A 783 -26.02 19.04 38.77
N GLY A 784 -27.19 19.14 38.13
CA GLY A 784 -28.24 20.08 38.51
C GLY A 784 -28.78 19.86 39.93
N PHE A 785 -28.57 18.68 40.52
CA PHE A 785 -28.97 18.33 41.89
C PHE A 785 -27.85 18.46 42.92
N CYS A 786 -26.63 18.84 42.52
CA CYS A 786 -25.53 19.04 43.45
C CYS A 786 -25.70 20.30 44.31
N PRO A 787 -25.20 20.31 45.57
CA PRO A 787 -25.06 21.51 46.37
C PRO A 787 -24.17 22.56 45.67
N THR A 788 -24.73 23.72 45.33
CA THR A 788 -24.00 24.85 44.74
C THR A 788 -24.38 26.17 45.40
N ILE A 789 -23.48 27.16 45.32
CA ILE A 789 -23.76 28.54 45.75
C ILE A 789 -23.51 29.51 44.60
N ASN A 790 -24.38 30.50 44.49
CA ASN A 790 -24.31 31.58 43.51
C ASN A 790 -24.22 32.93 44.26
N ALA A 791 -23.51 33.90 43.69
CA ALA A 791 -23.55 35.27 44.21
C ALA A 791 -24.98 35.85 44.08
N THR A 792 -25.41 36.66 45.05
CA THR A 792 -26.73 37.33 45.04
C THR A 792 -26.73 38.61 44.18
N GLY A 793 -25.98 38.64 43.07
CA GLY A 793 -25.77 39.85 42.26
C GLY A 793 -25.63 39.52 40.78
N GLU A 794 -25.87 40.52 39.91
CA GLU A 794 -25.94 40.37 38.45
C GLU A 794 -24.57 40.20 37.76
N GLY A 795 -23.50 39.98 38.55
CA GLY A 795 -22.17 39.65 38.06
C GLY A 795 -21.60 38.45 38.83
N SER A 796 -20.83 37.62 38.13
CA SER A 796 -20.19 36.41 38.67
C SER A 796 -19.08 36.66 39.70
N GLU A 797 -18.70 37.92 39.90
CA GLU A 797 -17.58 38.34 40.76
C GLU A 797 -18.09 39.12 41.97
N MET A 798 -17.79 38.63 43.17
CA MET A 798 -18.03 39.38 44.40
C MET A 798 -16.90 40.37 44.66
N LEU A 799 -17.26 41.66 44.78
CA LEU A 799 -16.31 42.74 45.08
C LEU A 799 -16.43 43.21 46.53
N VAL A 800 -15.28 43.37 47.19
CA VAL A 800 -15.17 43.88 48.58
C VAL A 800 -14.04 44.91 48.64
N ALA A 801 -14.24 46.00 49.38
CA ALA A 801 -13.20 47.01 49.58
C ALA A 801 -12.31 46.63 50.78
N ALA A 802 -11.00 46.74 50.63
CA ALA A 802 -10.06 46.53 51.73
C ALA A 802 -10.28 47.59 52.83
N GLY A 803 -10.21 47.18 54.10
CA GLY A 803 -10.53 48.03 55.25
C GLY A 803 -12.03 48.28 55.45
N THR A 804 -12.92 47.53 54.78
CA THR A 804 -14.37 47.58 55.05
C THR A 804 -14.85 46.32 55.76
N SER A 805 -15.72 46.51 56.77
CA SER A 805 -16.44 45.43 57.43
C SER A 805 -17.74 45.14 56.68
N LYS A 806 -17.94 43.90 56.24
CA LYS A 806 -19.02 43.52 55.32
C LYS A 806 -19.48 42.08 55.56
N SER A 807 -20.78 41.89 55.78
CA SER A 807 -21.40 40.56 55.70
C SER A 807 -21.45 40.12 54.24
N ILE A 808 -20.97 38.92 53.97
CA ILE A 808 -21.13 38.26 52.67
C ILE A 808 -22.38 37.40 52.72
N LYS A 809 -23.23 37.55 51.69
CA LYS A 809 -24.43 36.74 51.50
C LYS A 809 -24.33 35.97 50.18
N VAL A 810 -24.58 34.66 50.22
CA VAL A 810 -24.60 33.80 49.03
C VAL A 810 -25.93 33.08 48.91
N LYS A 811 -26.46 33.03 47.69
CA LYS A 811 -27.65 32.24 47.39
C LYS A 811 -27.24 30.78 47.24
N VAL A 812 -28.04 29.87 47.77
CA VAL A 812 -27.72 28.45 47.85
C VAL A 812 -28.76 27.65 47.09
N HIS A 813 -28.30 26.81 46.16
CA HIS A 813 -29.17 25.94 45.40
C HIS A 813 -29.33 24.59 46.13
N ILE A 814 -30.58 24.11 46.23
CA ILE A 814 -30.98 22.75 46.65
C ILE A 814 -30.68 22.36 48.12
N ILE A 815 -29.71 22.95 48.82
CA ILE A 815 -29.42 22.64 50.24
C ILE A 815 -30.64 22.86 51.17
N GLY A 816 -31.50 23.84 50.85
CA GLY A 816 -32.63 24.26 51.69
C GLY A 816 -33.72 23.22 51.97
N GLN A 817 -33.74 22.07 51.27
CA GLN A 817 -34.66 20.96 51.57
C GLN A 817 -34.10 19.92 52.56
N PHE A 818 -32.82 20.01 52.93
CA PHE A 818 -32.10 18.89 53.54
C PHE A 818 -31.45 19.20 54.88
N ILE A 819 -31.10 20.46 55.14
CA ILE A 819 -30.20 20.81 56.24
C ILE A 819 -30.83 21.83 57.20
N VAL A 820 -31.72 21.36 58.06
CA VAL A 820 -32.51 22.19 59.00
C VAL A 820 -31.84 22.34 60.38
N GLN A 821 -30.78 21.58 60.69
CA GLN A 821 -30.19 21.50 62.04
C GLN A 821 -28.65 21.59 62.13
N THR A 822 -27.93 21.97 61.07
CA THR A 822 -26.46 22.19 61.18
C THR A 822 -26.09 23.65 61.36
N ARG A 823 -25.00 23.90 62.08
CA ARG A 823 -24.30 25.19 62.04
C ARG A 823 -23.62 25.34 60.68
N PHE A 824 -23.75 26.53 60.07
CA PHE A 824 -22.98 26.93 58.89
C PHE A 824 -21.80 27.80 59.33
N VAL A 825 -20.67 27.65 58.65
CA VAL A 825 -19.44 28.41 58.88
C VAL A 825 -18.96 28.96 57.54
N CYS A 826 -18.80 30.28 57.47
CA CYS A 826 -18.18 30.95 56.33
C CYS A 826 -16.66 31.01 56.55
N GLN A 827 -15.91 30.42 55.64
CA GLN A 827 -14.45 30.39 55.68
C GLN A 827 -13.88 31.23 54.53
N PHE A 828 -12.97 32.14 54.87
CA PHE A 828 -12.26 33.00 53.93
C PHE A 828 -10.77 32.70 54.03
N ASN A 829 -10.10 32.51 52.90
CA ASN A 829 -8.66 32.36 52.82
C ASN A 829 -8.08 33.53 52.02
N ILE A 830 -7.37 34.39 52.72
CA ILE A 830 -6.79 35.65 52.24
C ILE A 830 -5.29 35.59 52.54
N GLU A 831 -4.44 35.58 51.50
CA GLU A 831 -2.97 35.47 51.64
C GLU A 831 -2.49 34.25 52.47
N GLY A 832 -3.23 33.14 52.42
CA GLY A 832 -2.96 31.93 53.21
C GLY A 832 -3.46 31.99 54.66
N ARG A 833 -4.02 33.12 55.10
CA ARG A 833 -4.68 33.24 56.40
C ARG A 833 -6.14 32.82 56.27
N VAL A 834 -6.51 31.80 57.03
CA VAL A 834 -7.86 31.22 57.03
C VAL A 834 -8.67 31.78 58.20
N THR A 835 -9.66 32.63 57.93
CA THR A 835 -10.62 33.12 58.93
C THR A 835 -11.95 32.39 58.78
N SER A 836 -12.50 31.91 59.91
CA SER A 836 -13.79 31.21 59.95
C SER A 836 -14.78 31.98 60.81
N LEU A 837 -15.95 32.28 60.25
CA LEU A 837 -17.05 33.01 60.90
C LEU A 837 -18.29 32.10 61.01
N ASN A 838 -19.20 32.37 61.94
CA ASN A 838 -20.49 31.70 61.88
C ASN A 838 -21.32 32.26 60.70
N ALA A 839 -22.32 31.49 60.30
CA ALA A 839 -23.27 31.90 59.27
C ALA A 839 -24.67 31.38 59.59
N GLN A 840 -25.68 32.10 59.13
CA GLN A 840 -27.09 31.75 59.30
C GLN A 840 -27.75 31.58 57.94
N LEU A 841 -28.50 30.49 57.77
CA LEU A 841 -29.33 30.24 56.59
C LEU A 841 -30.71 30.87 56.80
N LEU A 842 -31.08 31.80 55.92
CA LEU A 842 -32.39 32.47 55.91
C LEU A 842 -33.04 32.28 54.54
N GLY A 843 -34.07 31.45 54.48
CA GLY A 843 -34.69 31.02 53.22
C GLY A 843 -33.71 30.23 52.36
N ASP A 844 -33.35 30.77 51.19
CA ASP A 844 -32.39 30.18 50.24
C ASP A 844 -31.01 30.86 50.27
N THR A 845 -30.76 31.75 51.23
CA THR A 845 -29.55 32.59 51.27
C THR A 845 -28.82 32.42 52.60
N ILE A 846 -27.52 32.14 52.55
CA ILE A 846 -26.64 32.10 53.73
C ILE A 846 -26.02 33.48 53.93
N TYR A 847 -26.08 33.96 55.16
CA TYR A 847 -25.49 35.22 55.62
C TYR A 847 -24.34 34.90 56.58
N CYS A 848 -23.12 35.27 56.19
CA CYS A 848 -21.96 35.23 57.08
C CYS A 848 -22.02 36.38 58.10
N ASP A 849 -21.45 36.19 59.29
CA ASP A 849 -21.18 37.31 60.22
C ASP A 849 -20.32 38.40 59.52
N ASN A 850 -20.36 39.64 60.03
CA ASN A 850 -19.50 40.71 59.52
C ASN A 850 -18.02 40.42 59.84
N MET A 851 -17.14 40.48 58.82
CA MET A 851 -15.70 40.62 59.02
C MET A 851 -15.14 41.81 58.25
N GLU A 852 -14.01 42.33 58.72
CA GLU A 852 -13.20 43.30 58.00
C GLU A 852 -12.24 42.58 57.04
N PHE A 853 -12.22 43.00 55.78
CA PHE A 853 -11.35 42.42 54.76
C PHE A 853 -10.06 43.24 54.65
N GLN A 854 -8.94 42.67 55.10
CA GLN A 854 -7.61 43.25 54.97
C GLN A 854 -6.64 42.28 54.28
N TYR A 855 -5.70 42.81 53.51
CA TYR A 855 -4.60 42.07 52.90
C TYR A 855 -3.35 42.96 52.81
N THR A 856 -2.17 42.37 52.59
CA THR A 856 -0.86 43.03 52.72
C THR A 856 -0.05 43.10 51.42
N SER A 857 -0.50 42.42 50.37
CA SER A 857 0.01 42.51 49.00
C SER A 857 0.01 43.95 48.47
N ARG A 858 0.97 44.23 47.58
CA ARG A 858 1.08 45.49 46.84
C ARG A 858 0.22 45.54 45.57
N SER A 859 -0.51 44.46 45.24
CA SER A 859 -1.47 44.46 44.14
C SER A 859 -2.71 45.29 44.51
N PRO A 860 -3.30 46.07 43.58
CA PRO A 860 -4.49 46.89 43.87
C PRO A 860 -5.76 46.05 44.09
N ASN A 861 -5.75 44.81 43.58
CA ASN A 861 -6.77 43.79 43.78
C ASN A 861 -6.09 42.49 44.26
N LEU A 862 -6.80 41.68 45.03
CA LEU A 862 -6.42 40.32 45.42
C LEU A 862 -7.62 39.38 45.24
N THR A 863 -7.42 38.26 44.54
CA THR A 863 -8.38 37.16 44.50
C THR A 863 -8.25 36.29 45.76
N ALA A 864 -9.25 36.37 46.63
CA ALA A 864 -9.37 35.54 47.82
C ALA A 864 -10.30 34.35 47.54
N THR A 865 -10.15 33.28 48.32
CA THR A 865 -11.01 32.08 48.22
C THR A 865 -12.01 32.05 49.37
N PHE A 866 -13.28 31.84 49.04
CA PHE A 866 -14.40 31.73 49.96
C PHE A 866 -14.97 30.31 49.91
N ALA A 867 -15.35 29.78 51.07
CA ALA A 867 -16.00 28.49 51.22
C ALA A 867 -17.11 28.57 52.28
N VAL A 868 -18.21 27.86 52.04
CA VAL A 868 -19.23 27.59 53.07
C VAL A 868 -19.10 26.14 53.52
N ILE A 869 -18.97 25.94 54.83
CA ILE A 869 -18.83 24.65 55.50
C ILE A 869 -20.09 24.40 56.34
N TRP A 870 -20.56 23.16 56.40
CA TRP A 870 -21.59 22.72 57.34
C TRP A 870 -21.21 21.38 58.00
N GLY A 871 -21.89 21.03 59.09
CA GLY A 871 -21.69 19.76 59.80
C GLY A 871 -20.56 19.76 60.83
N ALA A 872 -20.37 18.62 61.52
CA ALA A 872 -19.59 18.53 62.75
C ALA A 872 -18.06 18.31 62.57
N GLN A 873 -17.59 18.02 61.35
CA GLN A 873 -16.16 17.88 61.03
C GLN A 873 -15.88 18.37 59.61
N SER A 874 -15.48 19.63 59.45
CA SER A 874 -14.72 20.20 58.31
C SER A 874 -14.93 19.57 56.91
N ARG A 875 -16.19 19.39 56.46
CA ARG A 875 -16.53 18.59 55.26
C ARG A 875 -17.65 19.17 54.39
N LEU A 876 -17.47 20.41 53.92
CA LEU A 876 -17.51 20.69 52.48
C LEU A 876 -16.83 22.03 52.18
N ILE A 877 -16.27 22.18 51.00
CA ILE A 877 -15.70 23.44 50.50
C ILE A 877 -16.36 23.75 49.15
N ILE A 878 -17.33 24.67 49.15
CA ILE A 878 -17.87 25.25 47.91
C ILE A 878 -17.08 26.51 47.59
N LEU A 879 -16.06 26.36 46.76
CA LEU A 879 -15.15 27.45 46.39
C LEU A 879 -15.82 28.48 45.47
N MET A 880 -15.92 29.72 45.96
CA MET A 880 -16.00 30.91 45.10
C MET A 880 -14.70 31.72 45.25
N THR A 881 -14.19 32.23 44.14
CA THR A 881 -13.17 33.28 44.14
C THR A 881 -13.83 34.65 44.14
N PHE A 882 -13.38 35.55 45.01
CA PHE A 882 -13.88 36.92 45.11
C PHE A 882 -12.72 37.91 45.14
N MET A 883 -12.93 39.15 44.68
CA MET A 883 -11.86 40.14 44.59
C MET A 883 -11.99 41.19 45.70
N VAL A 884 -10.92 41.30 46.50
CA VAL A 884 -10.75 42.38 47.48
C VAL A 884 -9.92 43.49 46.84
N SER A 885 -10.44 44.71 46.80
CA SER A 885 -9.84 45.85 46.09
C SER A 885 -9.49 47.00 47.04
N LEU A 886 -8.35 47.66 46.83
CA LEU A 886 -7.92 48.82 47.60
C LEU A 886 -8.60 50.11 47.09
N MET A 887 -9.75 50.47 47.68
CA MET A 887 -10.43 51.74 47.41
C MET A 887 -9.66 52.93 48.01
N PHE A 888 -8.68 53.46 47.28
CA PHE A 888 -8.06 54.75 47.59
C PHE A 888 -9.07 55.90 47.45
N PHE A 889 -9.68 56.31 48.56
CA PHE A 889 -10.56 57.48 48.61
C PHE A 889 -9.80 58.75 48.21
N HIS A 890 -10.26 59.41 47.15
CA HIS A 890 -9.49 60.44 46.44
C HIS A 890 -9.62 61.85 47.08
N ILE A 891 -9.28 61.96 48.37
CA ILE A 891 -9.35 63.21 49.15
C ILE A 891 -7.94 63.80 49.38
N HIS A 892 -7.22 64.11 48.29
CA HIS A 892 -6.01 64.94 48.38
C HIS A 892 -5.64 65.76 47.13
N MET A 893 -6.46 65.76 46.07
CA MET A 893 -6.14 66.45 44.81
C MET A 893 -6.56 67.94 44.74
N TYR A 894 -7.23 68.47 45.78
CA TYR A 894 -7.68 69.87 45.81
C TYR A 894 -6.68 70.88 46.39
N ILE A 895 -5.63 70.42 47.08
CA ILE A 895 -4.65 71.32 47.73
C ILE A 895 -3.45 71.64 46.81
N TYR A 896 -2.99 70.66 46.01
CA TYR A 896 -1.84 70.87 45.11
C TYR A 896 -2.11 71.80 43.91
N ASN A 897 -3.34 71.81 43.40
CA ASN A 897 -3.70 72.63 42.22
C ASN A 897 -3.76 74.14 42.53
N SER A 898 -3.91 74.54 43.79
CA SER A 898 -3.96 75.96 44.17
C SER A 898 -2.57 76.62 44.18
N ILE A 899 -1.52 75.87 44.56
CA ILE A 899 -0.14 76.38 44.66
C ILE A 899 0.50 76.53 43.28
N TYR A 900 0.21 75.61 42.35
CA TYR A 900 0.79 75.62 41.00
C TYR A 900 0.34 76.82 40.15
N ILE A 901 -0.93 77.24 40.31
CA ILE A 901 -1.49 78.38 39.58
C ILE A 901 -0.83 79.70 40.01
N THR A 902 -0.55 79.88 41.31
CA THR A 902 0.13 81.09 41.83
C THR A 902 1.56 81.22 41.30
N PHE A 903 2.30 80.10 41.20
CA PHE A 903 3.66 80.11 40.65
C PHE A 903 3.70 80.46 39.15
N ILE A 904 2.74 79.94 38.36
CA ILE A 904 2.68 80.22 36.91
C ILE A 904 2.45 81.71 36.63
N PHE A 905 1.56 82.37 37.38
CA PHE A 905 1.32 83.81 37.21
C PHE A 905 2.54 84.68 37.56
N ILE A 906 3.33 84.30 38.56
CA ILE A 906 4.56 85.03 38.95
C ILE A 906 5.67 84.86 37.91
N CYS A 907 5.86 83.65 37.36
CA CYS A 907 6.83 83.41 36.31
C CYS A 907 6.50 84.13 34.98
N ILE A 908 5.21 84.20 34.61
CA ILE A 908 4.78 84.90 33.38
C ILE A 908 5.02 86.43 33.49
N TYR A 909 4.88 87.01 34.69
CA TYR A 909 5.12 88.45 34.90
C TYR A 909 6.62 88.84 34.80
N ILE A 910 7.53 87.91 35.06
CA ILE A 910 8.99 88.18 35.09
C ILE A 910 9.68 87.86 33.75
N ILE A 911 9.14 86.94 32.93
CA ILE A 911 9.79 86.48 31.68
C ILE A 911 9.02 86.90 30.41
N LYS A 912 8.42 88.11 30.39
CA LYS A 912 8.27 88.86 29.12
C LYS A 912 8.12 90.39 29.22
N ASN A 913 8.91 91.01 30.09
CA ASN A 913 9.19 92.47 29.99
C ASN A 913 10.71 92.75 29.95
N ARG A 914 11.44 91.84 29.30
CA ARG A 914 12.84 91.97 28.84
C ARG A 914 12.95 91.11 27.57
N SER A 915 13.23 91.75 26.42
CA SER A 915 13.19 91.17 25.07
C SER A 915 11.79 90.64 24.68
#